data_AF-A0AAW0KKN1-F1
#
_entry.id   AF-A0AAW0KKN1-F1
#
_cell.length_a   1.000
_cell.length_b   1.000
_cell.length_c   1.000
_cell.angle_alpha   90.00
_cell.angle_beta   90.00
_cell.angle_gamma   90.00
#
_symmetry.space_group_name_H-M   'P 1'
#
loop_
_entity.id
_entity.type
_entity.pdbx_description
1 polymer ?
#
loop_
_entity_poly.entity_id
_entity_poly.type
_entity_poly.pdbx_seq_one_letter_code
_entity_poly.pdbx_strand_id
1 'polypeptide(L)'
;MLISIKSTMKRNNEKQLNMFYNGGLHKHHSGTGWRPLKKRVTTASLIFFFFLLVSALVFLGWIDVSIFSGSSSSTDKPIIRTTEKSLKKQEFPLKCTKGNETQTCPINYYPTTTKHNPDRPISSSNETCLSYFRWIHEDLRHWKHTGITRDMVERARKTAHFRLVIVDGKAYVEKYRQSIQTRDMFSLWGILQLLRLYPGRLPDLELMFDCDDRPVVRSKDFRGPNAGPPPLFRYCSDGWSLDIVFPDWSFWGWAEINIRPWKSLLEDIKQGNSRTKWKDRVPYAYWKGNPSVAPTRNDLLKCNVSNKDDWNTRLYTQDWVQESKQGYKQSNLEDQCTHRYKIYVEGWAWSVSEKYILACDSMTLLIRPRYYDFFIRGMVPLEHYWPIRDNSKCTSLKFAVEWGNNHTQKAQAIGEAASNFIQEDLKMDYIYDYMFHLLNEYAKLLKFKPSVPQGAVELCSEMMACPAKGTWEKFMVESMVKSPSDLTPCTLPPPYDPSSLQGFLKRKDKSIKEVEMFLKKANESTMRRNNEKQTRYVPHHRVTCWRPVKKKVSTASVVFFLLVSALVFLGWIDIAQAIGEAASNFIQEDLKMDYIYDYMFHLLNEYAKLLKFKPSVPQGAVELCSEMMACPAKGTWEKFMVESMVKSPSDLTPCTLPPPYDPSSLQGFLKRKDKSIKEVEMFLKRANESTMRRNNEKQTRYVPHHRVTCWRPVKKKVSTASVVFFLLVSALVFLGWIDISIYSGTSSSSSDKPIQRTTGKSPKEQEFPLKCTKGNKNQTCPKNYYPTTTHNPDRPISSSNKTCPSYFRWIHEDLRHWKHTGITRKMVERARNTAHFRLVIVNGKAYVEKYRESIQTRDMFSLWGILQLLRLYPGRLPDLELMFDCDDRPVVPSKDFRGPNAGPPPLFRYCSDWSSLDIVFPDWSFWGWAEINIKPWKSVLEDIKQGNKRTKWKDRVPYAYWRGNPSVAPTRNDLLKCNVSDKDDWNTHLYIQDWVQESEQGYKQSNLEDQCTHRYKIYIEGWAWSVSEKYILACDSVTLLIRPHYYDFFIRGMAQAIGEAASNFIQEDLKMDYVYDYMFHLLNEYAKLLKFKPSVPQGAVELCSETMACPAKGTWEKFMVESMVKSPSDLTPCTLPPPYDPSSLRGFLKRKDKSIKQVEMWENQYWKNLNKKQ
;
A
#
# COMPACT_ATOMS: atom_id res chain seq x y z
N MET A 1 22.63 22.60 52.13
CA MET A 1 21.88 23.09 53.32
C MET A 1 20.87 22.03 53.74
N LEU A 2 20.65 21.89 55.06
CA LEU A 2 19.50 21.31 55.79
C LEU A 2 18.72 20.17 55.08
N ILE A 3 18.92 18.90 55.48
CA ILE A 3 18.21 18.16 56.57
C ILE A 3 16.82 17.67 56.10
N SER A 4 16.65 16.36 55.84
CA SER A 4 16.21 15.28 56.79
C SER A 4 14.67 15.28 56.97
N ILE A 5 13.96 14.14 57.08
CA ILE A 5 14.04 13.14 58.16
C ILE A 5 13.60 11.72 57.70
N LYS A 6 14.32 10.71 58.21
CA LYS A 6 14.01 9.28 58.58
C LYS A 6 12.85 8.53 57.86
N SER A 7 12.95 7.27 57.40
CA SER A 7 13.58 6.03 57.95
C SER A 7 12.81 5.40 59.14
N THR A 8 12.85 4.08 59.43
CA THR A 8 13.85 3.04 59.11
C THR A 8 13.31 1.59 59.18
N MET A 9 14.04 0.68 58.50
CA MET A 9 14.10 -0.80 58.56
C MET A 9 13.88 -1.52 59.92
N LYS A 10 13.51 -2.82 59.85
CA LYS A 10 14.15 -4.01 60.52
C LYS A 10 13.29 -5.29 60.25
N ARG A 11 13.76 -6.55 60.37
CA ARG A 11 15.08 -7.23 60.23
C ARG A 11 14.84 -8.77 60.19
N ASN A 12 15.78 -9.51 59.58
CA ASN A 12 16.20 -10.93 59.78
C ASN A 12 15.21 -12.08 60.13
N ASN A 13 15.57 -13.29 59.66
CA ASN A 13 14.99 -14.59 60.03
C ASN A 13 15.18 -14.95 61.52
N GLU A 14 14.32 -15.84 62.05
CA GLU A 14 14.80 -16.96 62.89
C GLU A 14 13.79 -18.12 63.10
N LYS A 15 14.35 -19.29 63.43
CA LYS A 15 13.84 -20.44 64.22
C LYS A 15 12.78 -21.44 63.68
N GLN A 16 13.16 -22.72 63.85
CA GLN A 16 12.33 -23.92 63.94
C GLN A 16 11.90 -24.15 65.40
N LEU A 17 10.90 -25.01 65.67
CA LEU A 17 11.11 -26.37 66.23
C LEU A 17 9.82 -27.22 66.21
N ASN A 18 9.95 -28.54 66.38
CA ASN A 18 8.86 -29.55 66.40
C ASN A 18 8.42 -29.93 67.82
N MET A 19 7.16 -30.37 67.98
CA MET A 19 6.60 -31.36 68.95
C MET A 19 5.06 -31.23 68.91
N PHE A 20 4.15 -32.21 69.09
CA PHE A 20 4.07 -33.63 69.56
C PHE A 20 3.06 -34.39 68.63
N TYR A 21 2.89 -35.72 68.54
CA TYR A 21 3.69 -36.92 68.85
C TYR A 21 3.12 -38.15 68.07
N ASN A 22 3.68 -39.35 68.27
CA ASN A 22 3.28 -40.60 67.61
C ASN A 22 2.07 -41.34 68.23
N GLY A 23 1.38 -42.12 67.39
CA GLY A 23 1.05 -43.53 67.72
C GLY A 23 -0.40 -43.87 68.11
N GLY A 24 -0.98 -44.87 67.43
CA GLY A 24 -2.26 -45.50 67.79
C GLY A 24 -2.67 -46.56 66.77
N LEU A 25 -3.01 -47.78 67.22
CA LEU A 25 -3.28 -48.94 66.36
C LEU A 25 -4.58 -49.65 66.80
N HIS A 26 -5.41 -50.13 65.87
CA HIS A 26 -6.36 -51.28 65.89
C HIS A 26 -7.34 -51.08 64.70
N LYS A 27 -7.61 -52.05 63.80
CA LYS A 27 -8.38 -53.32 63.89
C LYS A 27 -9.84 -53.09 64.32
N HIS A 28 -10.87 -53.69 63.71
CA HIS A 28 -10.95 -54.97 62.95
C HIS A 28 -11.95 -54.96 61.74
N HIS A 29 -12.22 -56.15 61.19
CA HIS A 29 -13.07 -56.60 60.06
C HIS A 29 -14.44 -55.91 59.87
N SER A 30 -15.10 -55.99 58.70
CA SER A 30 -15.17 -57.05 57.65
C SER A 30 -15.20 -56.45 56.23
N GLY A 31 -14.91 -57.13 55.10
CA GLY A 31 -15.37 -58.43 54.57
C GLY A 31 -16.47 -58.17 53.52
N THR A 32 -16.46 -58.66 52.26
CA THR A 32 -15.67 -59.68 51.53
C THR A 32 -15.24 -59.10 50.16
N GLY A 33 -14.25 -59.59 49.40
CA GLY A 33 -14.21 -60.87 48.66
C GLY A 33 -14.89 -60.74 47.27
N TRP A 34 -14.30 -61.10 46.12
CA TRP A 34 -12.93 -61.51 45.80
C TRP A 34 -12.68 -61.31 44.27
N ARG A 35 -11.42 -61.43 43.80
CA ARG A 35 -11.09 -61.64 42.36
C ARG A 35 -11.12 -63.18 42.07
N PRO A 36 -10.67 -63.77 40.90
CA PRO A 36 -10.12 -63.18 39.67
C PRO A 36 -10.45 -63.93 38.32
N LEU A 37 -9.80 -63.46 37.22
CA LEU A 37 -8.88 -64.23 36.35
C LEU A 37 -9.26 -64.65 34.89
N LYS A 38 -8.20 -64.56 34.05
CA LYS A 38 -7.83 -65.35 32.84
C LYS A 38 -8.67 -65.26 31.55
N LYS A 39 -8.15 -64.39 30.66
CA LYS A 39 -7.64 -64.72 29.30
C LYS A 39 -8.05 -66.07 28.68
N ARG A 40 -8.44 -66.02 27.40
CA ARG A 40 -7.64 -66.72 26.37
C ARG A 40 -7.53 -65.88 25.09
N VAL A 41 -6.32 -65.88 24.51
CA VAL A 41 -6.02 -65.27 23.20
C VAL A 41 -6.36 -66.29 22.12
N THR A 42 -6.95 -65.85 21.00
CA THR A 42 -7.11 -66.69 19.80
C THR A 42 -5.99 -66.40 18.80
N THR A 43 -5.31 -67.46 18.36
CA THR A 43 -3.98 -67.43 17.72
C THR A 43 -3.93 -66.76 16.35
N ALA A 44 -5.09 -66.50 15.73
CA ALA A 44 -5.21 -65.96 14.37
C ALA A 44 -4.50 -64.60 14.17
N SER A 45 -4.55 -63.70 15.15
CA SER A 45 -3.93 -62.37 15.02
C SER A 45 -2.40 -62.42 14.95
N LEU A 46 -1.77 -63.33 15.70
CA LEU A 46 -0.31 -63.51 15.64
C LEU A 46 0.11 -64.15 14.31
N ILE A 47 -0.67 -65.09 13.78
CA ILE A 47 -0.43 -65.66 12.45
C ILE A 47 -0.58 -64.59 11.36
N PHE A 48 -1.59 -63.72 11.45
CA PHE A 48 -1.76 -62.61 10.50
C PHE A 48 -0.61 -61.59 10.55
N PHE A 49 -0.14 -61.22 11.74
CA PHE A 49 1.04 -60.37 11.88
C PHE A 49 2.34 -61.06 11.46
N PHE A 50 2.48 -62.38 11.66
CA PHE A 50 3.62 -63.16 11.19
C PHE A 50 3.65 -63.23 9.65
N PHE A 51 2.52 -63.50 8.99
CA PHE A 51 2.46 -63.45 7.52
C PHE A 51 2.63 -62.03 6.96
N LEU A 52 2.18 -60.98 7.65
CA LEU A 52 2.52 -59.60 7.28
C LEU A 52 4.03 -59.33 7.41
N LEU A 53 4.67 -59.77 8.50
CA LEU A 53 6.11 -59.63 8.70
C LEU A 53 6.91 -60.42 7.65
N VAL A 54 6.52 -61.67 7.38
CA VAL A 54 7.14 -62.50 6.33
C VAL A 54 6.91 -61.90 4.94
N SER A 55 5.72 -61.37 4.64
CA SER A 55 5.48 -60.71 3.35
C SER A 55 6.29 -59.42 3.19
N ALA A 56 6.49 -58.65 4.27
CA ALA A 56 7.39 -57.51 4.28
C ALA A 56 8.87 -57.93 4.13
N LEU A 57 9.29 -59.03 4.75
CA LEU A 57 10.64 -59.58 4.60
C LEU A 57 10.89 -60.16 3.19
N VAL A 58 9.87 -60.72 2.54
CA VAL A 58 9.95 -61.16 1.14
C VAL A 58 9.97 -59.96 0.18
N PHE A 59 9.21 -58.90 0.45
CA PHE A 59 9.31 -57.63 -0.29
C PHE A 59 10.66 -56.92 -0.10
N LEU A 60 11.30 -57.06 1.07
CA LEU A 60 12.67 -56.62 1.31
C LEU A 60 13.73 -57.55 0.70
N GLY A 61 13.37 -58.81 0.39
CA GLY A 61 14.24 -59.79 -0.26
C GLY A 61 14.17 -59.80 -1.79
N TRP A 62 13.29 -59.00 -2.41
CA TRP A 62 13.10 -58.88 -3.86
C TRP A 62 13.28 -57.43 -4.36
N ILE A 63 14.10 -56.63 -3.66
CA ILE A 63 14.71 -55.42 -4.20
C ILE A 63 16.23 -55.66 -4.26
N ASP A 64 16.79 -55.52 -5.46
CA ASP A 64 18.17 -55.84 -5.75
C ASP A 64 19.13 -54.74 -5.25
N VAL A 65 19.92 -55.04 -4.21
CA VAL A 65 20.93 -54.14 -3.64
C VAL A 65 22.32 -54.45 -4.22
N SER A 66 22.41 -54.60 -5.54
CA SER A 66 23.67 -54.67 -6.29
C SER A 66 24.12 -53.33 -6.89
N ILE A 67 23.28 -52.29 -6.86
CA ILE A 67 23.63 -50.93 -7.35
C ILE A 67 24.29 -50.05 -6.26
N PHE A 68 24.17 -50.42 -4.98
CA PHE A 68 24.82 -49.70 -3.85
C PHE A 68 25.52 -50.64 -2.86
N SER A 69 26.34 -51.57 -3.36
CA SER A 69 27.30 -52.31 -2.55
C SER A 69 28.62 -51.53 -2.41
N GLY A 70 28.78 -50.80 -1.30
CA GLY A 70 29.96 -50.02 -0.97
C GLY A 70 30.17 -49.93 0.54
N SER A 71 30.30 -51.09 1.19
CA SER A 71 30.30 -51.20 2.65
C SER A 71 31.54 -50.61 3.31
N SER A 72 31.33 -49.82 4.38
CA SER A 72 32.39 -49.41 5.28
C SER A 72 32.80 -50.54 6.23
N SER A 73 34.11 -50.80 6.29
CA SER A 73 34.76 -51.47 7.42
C SER A 73 36.11 -50.81 7.69
N SER A 74 36.49 -50.69 8.96
CA SER A 74 37.61 -49.88 9.42
C SER A 74 38.87 -50.71 9.76
N THR A 75 39.93 -49.99 10.14
CA THR A 75 41.24 -50.41 10.69
C THR A 75 42.40 -50.64 9.71
N ASP A 76 43.52 -50.08 10.16
CA ASP A 76 44.94 -50.22 9.82
C ASP A 76 45.51 -49.82 8.45
N LYS A 77 46.69 -49.18 8.54
CA LYS A 77 47.46 -48.59 7.45
C LYS A 77 48.74 -49.40 7.24
N PRO A 78 49.23 -49.52 6.00
CA PRO A 78 50.63 -49.34 5.69
C PRO A 78 50.91 -47.89 5.28
N ILE A 79 52.13 -47.40 5.55
CA ILE A 79 52.52 -46.02 5.29
C ILE A 79 53.09 -45.88 3.87
N ILE A 80 52.38 -45.17 2.99
CA ILE A 80 52.99 -44.47 1.86
C ILE A 80 52.87 -42.97 2.16
N ARG A 81 54.01 -42.30 2.38
CA ARG A 81 54.09 -40.85 2.63
C ARG A 81 54.03 -40.03 1.32
N THR A 82 53.04 -40.29 0.47
CA THR A 82 52.62 -39.25 -0.50
C THR A 82 52.06 -38.12 0.35
N THR A 83 52.87 -37.07 0.52
CA THR A 83 52.50 -35.95 1.39
C THR A 83 51.57 -35.02 0.63
N GLU A 84 50.35 -35.50 0.38
CA GLU A 84 49.19 -34.63 0.22
C GLU A 84 49.01 -33.88 1.54
N LYS A 85 49.81 -32.81 1.68
CA LYS A 85 49.45 -31.68 2.52
C LYS A 85 48.02 -31.36 2.13
N SER A 86 47.07 -31.48 3.05
CA SER A 86 45.77 -30.83 2.89
C SER A 86 46.10 -29.37 2.64
N LEU A 87 45.98 -28.93 1.38
CA LEU A 87 46.88 -27.91 0.84
C LEU A 87 46.38 -26.55 1.33
N LYS A 88 46.78 -26.23 2.58
CA LYS A 88 46.00 -25.43 3.54
C LYS A 88 45.51 -24.17 2.86
N LYS A 89 44.25 -24.22 2.43
CA LYS A 89 43.72 -23.34 1.42
C LYS A 89 43.79 -21.92 1.94
N GLN A 90 44.73 -21.15 1.38
CA GLN A 90 45.38 -20.05 2.09
C GLN A 90 44.33 -19.11 2.70
N GLU A 91 44.20 -19.16 4.03
CA GLU A 91 43.29 -18.26 4.73
C GLU A 91 43.94 -16.88 4.79
N PHE A 92 43.15 -15.85 4.50
CA PHE A 92 43.57 -14.45 4.59
C PHE A 92 42.86 -13.80 5.78
N PRO A 93 43.38 -13.98 7.02
CA PRO A 93 42.82 -13.37 8.21
C PRO A 93 42.99 -11.85 8.19
N LEU A 94 42.11 -11.15 8.93
CA LEU A 94 42.11 -9.70 9.04
C LEU A 94 43.41 -9.17 9.67
N LYS A 95 43.98 -8.13 9.06
CA LYS A 95 45.19 -7.45 9.51
C LYS A 95 44.87 -6.11 10.19
N CYS A 96 44.48 -6.19 11.46
CA CYS A 96 44.11 -5.02 12.26
C CYS A 96 45.33 -4.28 12.84
N THR A 97 45.29 -2.95 12.88
CA THR A 97 46.28 -2.12 13.59
C THR A 97 46.11 -2.21 15.12
N LYS A 98 47.11 -1.76 15.90
CA LYS A 98 47.10 -1.79 17.36
C LYS A 98 47.08 -0.38 17.95
N GLY A 99 46.22 -0.12 18.92
CA GLY A 99 46.12 1.18 19.60
C GLY A 99 45.05 2.10 19.00
N ASN A 100 45.22 3.41 19.17
CA ASN A 100 44.28 4.44 18.68
C ASN A 100 44.54 4.89 17.23
N GLU A 101 45.40 4.19 16.48
CA GLU A 101 45.71 4.52 15.09
C GLU A 101 44.51 4.29 14.17
N THR A 102 44.32 5.15 13.18
CA THR A 102 43.19 5.04 12.24
C THR A 102 43.42 3.87 11.27
N GLN A 103 42.57 2.85 11.33
CA GLN A 103 42.65 1.67 10.46
C GLN A 103 42.54 2.06 8.98
N THR A 104 43.56 1.74 8.20
CA THR A 104 43.59 1.86 6.74
C THR A 104 43.56 0.47 6.08
N CYS A 105 43.65 0.40 4.75
CA CYS A 105 43.77 -0.85 4.01
C CYS A 105 45.23 -1.25 3.79
N PRO A 106 45.73 -2.36 4.37
CA PRO A 106 47.12 -2.80 4.21
C PRO A 106 47.51 -3.07 2.76
N ILE A 107 48.71 -2.65 2.33
CA ILE A 107 49.19 -2.80 0.93
C ILE A 107 48.99 -4.22 0.35
N ASN A 108 49.05 -5.25 1.20
CA ASN A 108 48.70 -6.64 0.86
C ASN A 108 47.66 -7.24 1.84
N TYR A 109 46.44 -6.67 1.96
CA TYR A 109 45.37 -7.30 2.76
C TYR A 109 44.88 -8.62 2.14
N TYR A 110 44.54 -8.59 0.84
CA TYR A 110 43.96 -9.73 0.12
C TYR A 110 44.45 -9.75 -1.35
N PRO A 111 44.56 -10.91 -2.02
CA PRO A 111 44.87 -10.96 -3.45
C PRO A 111 43.76 -10.32 -4.28
N THR A 112 44.03 -9.18 -4.93
CA THR A 112 43.06 -8.52 -5.84
C THR A 112 43.07 -9.13 -7.23
N THR A 113 44.18 -9.78 -7.61
CA THR A 113 44.38 -10.51 -8.86
C THR A 113 44.49 -12.01 -8.62
N THR A 114 44.01 -12.81 -9.57
CA THR A 114 44.22 -14.26 -9.57
C THR A 114 45.69 -14.54 -9.96
N LYS A 115 46.60 -14.56 -8.98
CA LYS A 115 47.95 -15.11 -9.19
C LYS A 115 47.84 -16.62 -9.44
N HIS A 116 47.64 -16.98 -10.71
CA HIS A 116 47.63 -18.37 -11.15
C HIS A 116 48.98 -19.02 -10.86
N ASN A 117 48.97 -20.03 -10.01
CA ASN A 117 49.99 -21.07 -10.09
C ASN A 117 49.65 -21.93 -11.32
N PRO A 118 50.53 -22.07 -12.33
CA PRO A 118 50.19 -22.75 -13.58
C PRO A 118 49.79 -24.22 -13.37
N ASP A 119 50.26 -24.85 -12.30
CA ASP A 119 49.98 -26.26 -11.96
C ASP A 119 48.57 -26.51 -11.37
N ARG A 120 47.67 -25.51 -11.34
CA ARG A 120 46.29 -25.66 -10.86
C ARG A 120 45.26 -25.18 -11.90
N PRO A 121 44.63 -26.07 -12.66
CA PRO A 121 43.46 -25.72 -13.47
C PRO A 121 42.28 -25.32 -12.57
N ILE A 122 41.52 -24.30 -12.98
CA ILE A 122 40.23 -23.98 -12.37
C ILE A 122 39.24 -25.07 -12.78
N SER A 123 38.57 -25.69 -11.81
CA SER A 123 37.48 -26.62 -12.10
C SER A 123 36.23 -25.81 -12.46
N SER A 124 35.78 -25.90 -13.72
CA SER A 124 34.50 -25.33 -14.14
C SER A 124 33.35 -26.03 -13.41
N SER A 125 32.41 -25.26 -12.87
CA SER A 125 31.14 -25.78 -12.39
C SER A 125 30.24 -26.09 -13.59
N ASN A 126 29.97 -27.37 -13.82
CA ASN A 126 29.05 -27.81 -14.88
C ASN A 126 27.57 -27.56 -14.54
N GLU A 127 27.29 -26.93 -13.39
CA GLU A 127 25.95 -26.59 -12.92
C GLU A 127 25.41 -25.34 -13.63
N THR A 128 24.16 -25.40 -14.10
CA THR A 128 23.42 -24.23 -14.58
C THR A 128 22.75 -23.53 -13.38
N CYS A 129 22.84 -22.20 -13.31
CA CYS A 129 22.19 -21.45 -12.24
C CYS A 129 20.66 -21.57 -12.28
N LEU A 130 20.05 -21.36 -11.12
CA LEU A 130 18.63 -21.59 -10.87
C LEU A 130 17.70 -20.69 -11.70
N SER A 131 16.46 -21.14 -11.90
CA SER A 131 15.49 -20.51 -12.80
C SER A 131 15.19 -19.03 -12.49
N TYR A 132 15.32 -18.61 -11.23
CA TYR A 132 15.13 -17.21 -10.83
C TYR A 132 16.29 -16.29 -11.26
N PHE A 133 17.49 -16.81 -11.55
CA PHE A 133 18.60 -16.01 -12.09
C PHE A 133 18.23 -15.38 -13.45
N ARG A 134 17.27 -15.97 -14.19
CA ARG A 134 16.77 -15.39 -15.44
C ARG A 134 16.16 -14.00 -15.26
N TRP A 135 15.74 -13.61 -14.05
CA TRP A 135 15.25 -12.26 -13.75
C TRP A 135 16.34 -11.18 -13.79
N ILE A 136 17.63 -11.54 -13.73
CA ILE A 136 18.75 -10.62 -14.00
C ILE A 136 18.59 -9.97 -15.38
N HIS A 137 18.24 -10.77 -16.39
CA HIS A 137 18.00 -10.27 -17.75
C HIS A 137 16.81 -9.30 -17.82
N GLU A 138 15.77 -9.52 -17.02
CA GLU A 138 14.56 -8.69 -17.00
C GLU A 138 14.75 -7.36 -16.24
N ASP A 139 15.57 -7.35 -15.19
CA ASP A 139 15.95 -6.10 -14.51
C ASP A 139 16.85 -5.26 -15.44
N LEU A 140 17.83 -5.90 -16.08
CA LEU A 140 18.82 -5.25 -16.95
C LEU A 140 18.31 -4.95 -18.38
N ARG A 141 17.18 -5.52 -18.82
CA ARG A 141 16.66 -5.40 -20.21
C ARG A 141 16.59 -3.95 -20.72
N HIS A 142 16.32 -3.01 -19.81
CA HIS A 142 16.13 -1.59 -20.08
C HIS A 142 17.38 -0.91 -20.66
N TRP A 143 18.56 -1.52 -20.50
CA TRP A 143 19.83 -1.05 -21.06
C TRP A 143 20.43 -2.02 -22.08
N LYS A 144 19.78 -3.17 -22.37
CA LYS A 144 20.34 -4.24 -23.22
C LYS A 144 20.78 -3.77 -24.61
N HIS A 145 20.07 -2.79 -25.18
CA HIS A 145 20.35 -2.26 -26.52
C HIS A 145 21.07 -0.90 -26.49
N THR A 146 20.84 -0.06 -25.48
CA THR A 146 21.45 1.27 -25.36
C THR A 146 22.80 1.27 -24.65
N GLY A 147 23.04 0.28 -23.79
CA GLY A 147 24.02 0.36 -22.72
C GLY A 147 23.65 1.38 -21.64
N ILE A 148 24.62 1.57 -20.73
CA ILE A 148 24.58 2.46 -19.57
C ILE A 148 25.66 3.52 -19.74
N THR A 149 25.26 4.78 -19.85
CA THR A 149 26.20 5.92 -19.95
C THR A 149 26.64 6.41 -18.57
N ARG A 150 27.73 7.19 -18.49
CA ARG A 150 28.18 7.83 -17.25
C ARG A 150 27.06 8.65 -16.61
N ASP A 151 26.40 9.47 -17.40
CA ASP A 151 25.25 10.30 -17.00
C ASP A 151 24.07 9.47 -16.45
N MET A 152 23.77 8.29 -17.01
CA MET A 152 22.76 7.39 -16.40
C MET A 152 23.13 6.99 -14.97
N VAL A 153 24.40 6.68 -14.69
CA VAL A 153 24.87 6.34 -13.34
C VAL A 153 24.86 7.56 -12.42
N GLU A 154 25.35 8.72 -12.87
CA GLU A 154 25.31 9.95 -12.05
C GLU A 154 23.86 10.41 -11.74
N ARG A 155 22.88 10.13 -12.62
CA ARG A 155 21.45 10.35 -12.32
C ARG A 155 20.90 9.48 -11.17
N ALA A 156 21.65 8.48 -10.70
CA ALA A 156 21.31 7.69 -9.52
C ALA A 156 21.95 8.21 -8.20
N ARG A 157 22.73 9.30 -8.24
CA ARG A 157 23.68 9.70 -7.16
C ARG A 157 23.07 10.20 -5.84
N LYS A 158 22.06 11.08 -5.84
CA LYS A 158 21.61 11.92 -4.68
C LYS A 158 20.91 11.12 -3.52
N THR A 159 21.14 9.82 -3.45
CA THR A 159 20.15 8.83 -2.97
C THR A 159 20.71 7.43 -2.91
N ALA A 160 21.53 7.05 -3.88
CA ALA A 160 22.62 6.14 -3.59
C ALA A 160 23.15 6.52 -2.19
N HIS A 161 23.13 5.57 -1.28
CA HIS A 161 23.76 5.75 0.02
C HIS A 161 25.28 5.77 -0.16
N PHE A 162 25.74 5.01 -1.16
CA PHE A 162 27.09 5.04 -1.70
C PHE A 162 27.11 4.80 -3.20
N ARG A 163 28.10 5.40 -3.87
CA ARG A 163 28.67 4.89 -5.12
C ARG A 163 29.74 3.87 -4.75
N LEU A 164 29.71 2.73 -5.42
CA LEU A 164 30.76 1.72 -5.37
C LEU A 164 31.44 1.68 -6.73
N VAL A 165 32.76 1.80 -6.73
CA VAL A 165 33.61 1.49 -7.88
C VAL A 165 34.38 0.21 -7.56
N ILE A 166 34.51 -0.67 -8.55
CA ILE A 166 35.46 -1.78 -8.52
C ILE A 166 36.42 -1.53 -9.67
N VAL A 167 37.72 -1.46 -9.36
CA VAL A 167 38.82 -1.28 -10.34
C VAL A 167 39.99 -2.17 -9.92
N ASP A 168 40.58 -2.92 -10.84
CA ASP A 168 41.74 -3.82 -10.58
C ASP A 168 41.50 -4.81 -9.40
N GLY A 169 40.25 -5.24 -9.23
CA GLY A 169 39.80 -6.14 -8.15
C GLY A 169 39.65 -5.48 -6.77
N LYS A 170 39.89 -4.16 -6.65
CA LYS A 170 39.72 -3.37 -5.42
C LYS A 170 38.38 -2.64 -5.38
N ALA A 171 37.78 -2.54 -4.19
CA ALA A 171 36.57 -1.75 -3.97
C ALA A 171 36.91 -0.33 -3.49
N TYR A 172 36.21 0.66 -4.03
CA TYR A 172 36.28 2.07 -3.62
C TYR A 172 34.87 2.60 -3.37
N VAL A 173 34.66 3.28 -2.25
CA VAL A 173 33.33 3.76 -1.83
C VAL A 173 33.30 5.28 -1.65
N GLU A 174 32.37 5.95 -2.32
CA GLU A 174 32.01 7.35 -2.07
C GLU A 174 30.64 7.34 -1.35
N LYS A 175 30.61 7.63 -0.04
CA LYS A 175 29.36 7.66 0.73
C LYS A 175 28.66 9.01 0.62
N TYR A 176 27.40 9.02 0.22
CA TYR A 176 26.58 10.23 0.06
C TYR A 176 25.67 10.52 1.25
N ARG A 177 25.24 9.47 1.96
CA ARG A 177 24.42 9.58 3.18
C ARG A 177 24.49 8.31 4.03
N GLN A 178 24.31 8.47 5.34
CA GLN A 178 24.13 7.35 6.26
C GLN A 178 22.87 6.54 5.89
N SER A 179 22.93 5.22 6.06
CA SER A 179 21.76 4.35 5.84
C SER A 179 20.96 4.12 7.11
N ILE A 180 19.74 3.62 6.95
CA ILE A 180 18.97 3.08 8.08
C ILE A 180 19.76 1.88 8.61
N GLN A 181 20.21 1.92 9.87
CA GLN A 181 20.95 0.80 10.48
C GLN A 181 22.22 0.45 9.67
N THR A 182 22.78 -0.73 9.87
CA THR A 182 23.99 -1.26 9.24
C THR A 182 23.85 -1.69 7.78
N ARG A 183 22.79 -1.27 7.08
CA ARG A 183 22.42 -1.84 5.76
C ARG A 183 23.46 -1.59 4.68
N ASP A 184 24.03 -0.39 4.64
CA ASP A 184 25.16 -0.08 3.76
C ASP A 184 26.41 -0.87 4.18
N MET A 185 26.67 -0.99 5.48
CA MET A 185 27.82 -1.72 5.99
C MET A 185 27.77 -3.22 5.67
N PHE A 186 26.66 -3.93 5.92
CA PHE A 186 26.58 -5.36 5.60
C PHE A 186 26.44 -5.65 4.11
N SER A 187 25.89 -4.74 3.29
CA SER A 187 25.89 -4.91 1.83
C SER A 187 27.27 -4.66 1.20
N LEU A 188 27.99 -3.63 1.66
CA LEU A 188 29.39 -3.41 1.28
C LEU A 188 30.26 -4.60 1.74
N TRP A 189 30.07 -5.07 2.98
CA TRP A 189 30.75 -6.26 3.50
C TRP A 189 30.48 -7.50 2.64
N GLY A 190 29.22 -7.72 2.21
CA GLY A 190 28.85 -8.81 1.31
C GLY A 190 29.55 -8.73 -0.04
N ILE A 191 29.70 -7.53 -0.61
CA ILE A 191 30.44 -7.32 -1.86
C ILE A 191 31.95 -7.50 -1.68
N LEU A 192 32.52 -7.10 -0.53
CA LEU A 192 33.90 -7.47 -0.18
C LEU A 192 34.07 -9.00 -0.05
N GLN A 193 33.08 -9.71 0.50
CA GLN A 193 33.12 -11.17 0.57
C GLN A 193 33.02 -11.82 -0.81
N LEU A 194 32.25 -11.22 -1.73
CA LEU A 194 32.20 -11.66 -3.13
C LEU A 194 33.55 -11.46 -3.84
N LEU A 195 34.20 -10.30 -3.67
CA LEU A 195 35.55 -10.05 -4.17
C LEU A 195 36.59 -11.00 -3.56
N ARG A 196 36.40 -11.43 -2.30
CA ARG A 196 37.22 -12.47 -1.66
C ARG A 196 36.89 -13.87 -2.17
N LEU A 197 35.66 -14.16 -2.57
CA LEU A 197 35.31 -15.46 -3.14
C LEU A 197 35.82 -15.61 -4.59
N TYR A 198 35.77 -14.53 -5.37
CA TYR A 198 36.11 -14.50 -6.79
C TYR A 198 37.13 -13.39 -7.15
N PRO A 199 38.34 -13.40 -6.54
CA PRO A 199 39.33 -12.33 -6.72
C PRO A 199 39.84 -12.23 -8.15
N GLY A 200 39.81 -11.01 -8.70
CA GLY A 200 40.19 -10.71 -10.08
C GLY A 200 39.20 -11.20 -11.15
N ARG A 201 38.06 -11.80 -10.77
CA ARG A 201 37.09 -12.37 -11.72
C ARG A 201 35.86 -11.49 -12.00
N LEU A 202 35.58 -10.50 -11.15
CA LEU A 202 34.63 -9.44 -11.50
C LEU A 202 35.34 -8.39 -12.37
N PRO A 203 34.72 -7.93 -13.47
CA PRO A 203 35.26 -6.84 -14.28
C PRO A 203 35.22 -5.50 -13.52
N ASP A 204 36.03 -4.54 -13.98
CA ASP A 204 35.89 -3.13 -13.58
C ASP A 204 34.42 -2.70 -13.74
N LEU A 205 33.81 -2.16 -12.68
CA LEU A 205 32.43 -1.67 -12.72
C LEU A 205 32.22 -0.47 -11.80
N GLU A 206 31.15 0.28 -12.03
CA GLU A 206 30.70 1.30 -11.10
C GLU A 206 29.18 1.25 -10.96
N LEU A 207 28.69 1.18 -9.72
CA LEU A 207 27.26 1.15 -9.41
C LEU A 207 26.86 2.17 -8.35
N MET A 208 25.56 2.46 -8.35
CA MET A 208 24.89 3.32 -7.37
C MET A 208 23.93 2.45 -6.55
N PHE A 209 24.11 2.41 -5.23
CA PHE A 209 23.35 1.52 -4.35
C PHE A 209 22.56 2.33 -3.30
N ASP A 210 21.26 2.07 -3.16
CA ASP A 210 20.44 2.76 -2.17
C ASP A 210 19.77 1.75 -1.21
N CYS A 211 20.13 1.84 0.07
CA CYS A 211 19.77 0.91 1.14
C CYS A 211 18.37 1.14 1.77
N ASP A 212 17.64 2.18 1.36
CA ASP A 212 16.23 2.36 1.72
C ASP A 212 15.36 1.21 1.20
N ASP A 213 14.14 1.09 1.71
CA ASP A 213 13.47 -0.21 1.96
C ASP A 213 12.34 -0.55 0.93
N ARG A 214 12.49 -0.23 -0.39
CA ARG A 214 11.42 -0.13 -1.46
C ARG A 214 11.93 0.22 -2.91
N PRO A 215 11.07 0.60 -3.90
CA PRO A 215 11.50 0.99 -5.25
C PRO A 215 11.14 2.39 -5.77
N VAL A 216 11.79 2.77 -6.88
CA VAL A 216 11.23 3.57 -7.99
C VAL A 216 12.08 3.44 -9.26
N VAL A 217 12.69 4.51 -9.84
CA VAL A 217 12.88 4.62 -11.29
C VAL A 217 11.50 4.25 -11.88
N ARG A 218 10.47 5.09 -11.64
CA ARG A 218 9.11 4.69 -12.02
C ARG A 218 9.18 4.39 -13.52
N SER A 219 8.68 3.25 -13.92
CA SER A 219 8.47 2.87 -15.32
C SER A 219 7.73 3.95 -16.13
N LYS A 220 6.99 4.86 -15.50
CA LYS A 220 6.33 6.02 -16.14
C LYS A 220 7.27 7.18 -16.48
N ASP A 221 8.35 7.34 -15.73
CA ASP A 221 9.32 8.43 -15.88
C ASP A 221 10.31 8.16 -17.04
N PHE A 222 10.34 6.92 -17.57
CA PHE A 222 11.32 6.40 -18.54
C PHE A 222 10.67 5.72 -19.76
N ARG A 223 9.67 6.38 -20.37
CA ARG A 223 8.89 5.83 -21.52
C ARG A 223 9.16 6.46 -22.88
N GLY A 224 9.94 7.54 -22.95
CA GLY A 224 10.25 8.22 -24.20
C GLY A 224 11.40 7.55 -24.98
N PRO A 225 11.53 7.81 -26.30
CA PRO A 225 12.78 7.51 -26.99
C PRO A 225 13.94 8.22 -26.28
N ASN A 226 15.09 7.53 -26.17
CA ASN A 226 16.28 7.95 -25.41
C ASN A 226 16.10 8.10 -23.88
N ALA A 227 14.94 7.76 -23.30
CA ALA A 227 14.69 7.88 -21.86
C ALA A 227 15.29 6.73 -21.03
N GLY A 228 16.60 6.47 -21.19
CA GLY A 228 17.31 5.40 -20.48
C GLY A 228 17.28 5.59 -18.95
N PRO A 229 16.83 4.59 -18.16
CA PRO A 229 16.72 4.73 -16.73
C PRO A 229 18.08 4.86 -16.01
N PRO A 230 18.15 5.49 -14.82
CA PRO A 230 19.32 5.40 -13.96
C PRO A 230 19.42 3.99 -13.36
N PRO A 231 20.53 3.25 -13.54
CA PRO A 231 20.73 1.98 -12.85
C PRO A 231 20.93 2.23 -11.35
N LEU A 232 20.01 1.72 -10.53
CA LEU A 232 20.13 1.78 -9.08
C LEU A 232 19.91 0.39 -8.49
N PHE A 233 20.90 -0.07 -7.72
CA PHE A 233 20.86 -1.34 -7.03
C PHE A 233 20.11 -1.23 -5.70
N ARG A 234 19.19 -2.18 -5.48
CA ARG A 234 18.28 -2.23 -4.32
C ARG A 234 17.88 -3.64 -3.96
N TYR A 235 17.32 -3.80 -2.77
CA TYR A 235 16.82 -5.08 -2.27
C TYR A 235 15.43 -5.51 -2.80
N CYS A 236 14.72 -4.67 -3.60
CA CYS A 236 13.44 -5.04 -4.22
C CYS A 236 13.08 -4.15 -5.43
N SER A 237 12.09 -4.58 -6.23
CA SER A 237 11.27 -3.66 -7.04
C SER A 237 9.75 -3.88 -6.92
N ASP A 238 8.94 -3.15 -7.71
CA ASP A 238 7.53 -3.46 -7.98
C ASP A 238 7.23 -3.36 -9.48
N GLY A 239 6.04 -3.78 -9.91
CA GLY A 239 5.62 -3.73 -11.32
C GLY A 239 5.53 -2.33 -11.93
N TRP A 240 5.75 -1.28 -11.13
CA TRP A 240 5.73 0.12 -11.57
C TRP A 240 7.12 0.75 -11.65
N SER A 241 8.17 -0.02 -11.34
CA SER A 241 9.52 0.46 -11.01
C SER A 241 10.59 -0.36 -11.73
N LEU A 242 11.77 0.24 -11.93
CA LEU A 242 12.90 -0.35 -12.66
C LEU A 242 14.17 -0.34 -11.77
N ASP A 243 14.07 -0.89 -10.56
CA ASP A 243 15.24 -1.13 -9.71
C ASP A 243 15.97 -2.40 -10.15
N ILE A 244 17.29 -2.39 -10.03
CA ILE A 244 18.11 -3.59 -10.20
C ILE A 244 18.10 -4.34 -8.87
N VAL A 245 17.53 -5.56 -8.83
CA VAL A 245 17.25 -6.26 -7.56
C VAL A 245 18.42 -7.14 -7.13
N PHE A 246 18.97 -6.82 -5.95
CA PHE A 246 20.18 -7.36 -5.35
C PHE A 246 19.87 -8.02 -3.98
N PRO A 247 20.60 -9.06 -3.54
CA PRO A 247 20.37 -9.69 -2.23
C PRO A 247 20.48 -8.72 -1.05
N ASP A 248 19.66 -8.92 -0.02
CA ASP A 248 19.58 -7.98 1.11
C ASP A 248 20.72 -8.13 2.14
N TRP A 249 21.04 -7.04 2.84
CA TRP A 249 22.15 -6.99 3.79
C TRP A 249 22.13 -8.11 4.83
N SER A 250 20.94 -8.63 5.19
CA SER A 250 20.80 -9.63 6.24
C SER A 250 21.34 -11.00 5.86
N PHE A 251 21.72 -11.24 4.60
CA PHE A 251 22.47 -12.45 4.22
C PHE A 251 23.80 -12.56 4.98
N TRP A 252 24.43 -11.42 5.33
CA TRP A 252 25.64 -11.34 6.14
C TRP A 252 25.39 -10.96 7.61
N GLY A 253 24.11 -10.90 8.02
CA GLY A 253 23.67 -10.60 9.39
C GLY A 253 23.01 -9.22 9.55
N TRP A 254 22.33 -9.03 10.67
CA TRP A 254 21.66 -7.77 11.03
C TRP A 254 21.80 -7.54 12.54
N ALA A 255 22.91 -6.88 12.91
CA ALA A 255 23.39 -6.79 14.29
C ALA A 255 22.38 -6.11 15.25
N GLU A 256 21.67 -5.08 14.79
CA GLU A 256 20.74 -4.28 15.60
C GLU A 256 19.52 -5.04 16.12
N ILE A 257 19.19 -6.19 15.54
CA ILE A 257 18.14 -7.09 16.04
C ILE A 257 18.65 -8.54 16.22
N ASN A 258 19.98 -8.71 16.34
CA ASN A 258 20.67 -9.98 16.61
C ASN A 258 20.34 -11.14 15.63
N ILE A 259 19.97 -10.84 14.38
CA ILE A 259 19.75 -11.89 13.37
C ILE A 259 21.09 -12.28 12.75
N ARG A 260 21.49 -13.54 12.96
CA ARG A 260 22.77 -14.12 12.51
C ARG A 260 22.93 -14.11 10.97
N PRO A 261 24.16 -14.24 10.45
CA PRO A 261 24.39 -14.49 9.03
C PRO A 261 23.64 -15.71 8.51
N TRP A 262 23.19 -15.65 7.26
CA TRP A 262 22.23 -16.59 6.68
C TRP A 262 22.73 -18.04 6.68
N LYS A 263 24.02 -18.28 6.41
CA LYS A 263 24.61 -19.62 6.38
C LYS A 263 24.43 -20.38 7.70
N SER A 264 24.62 -19.71 8.84
CA SER A 264 24.40 -20.31 10.16
C SER A 264 22.92 -20.42 10.48
N LEU A 265 22.17 -19.34 10.23
CA LEU A 265 20.78 -19.19 10.57
C LEU A 265 19.86 -20.20 9.83
N LEU A 266 20.21 -20.55 8.60
CA LEU A 266 19.48 -21.55 7.81
C LEU A 266 19.59 -22.94 8.43
N GLU A 267 20.77 -23.32 8.94
CA GLU A 267 20.98 -24.59 9.65
C GLU A 267 20.34 -24.58 11.05
N ASP A 268 20.36 -23.44 11.75
CA ASP A 268 19.59 -23.24 12.99
C ASP A 268 18.07 -23.48 12.72
N ILE A 269 17.52 -22.93 11.63
CA ILE A 269 16.11 -23.10 11.24
C ILE A 269 15.80 -24.53 10.79
N LYS A 270 16.68 -25.18 10.00
CA LYS A 270 16.56 -26.61 9.66
C LYS A 270 16.47 -27.49 10.91
N GLN A 271 17.32 -27.22 11.91
CA GLN A 271 17.24 -27.90 13.20
C GLN A 271 15.92 -27.58 13.90
N GLY A 272 15.49 -26.31 13.92
CA GLY A 272 14.18 -25.85 14.45
C GLY A 272 12.98 -26.61 13.87
N ASN A 273 12.93 -26.77 12.55
CA ASN A 273 11.90 -27.50 11.82
C ASN A 273 11.79 -28.97 12.27
N SER A 274 12.92 -29.63 12.51
CA SER A 274 12.97 -31.04 12.91
C SER A 274 12.38 -31.32 14.30
N ARG A 275 12.30 -30.31 15.18
CA ARG A 275 11.85 -30.46 16.58
C ARG A 275 10.39 -30.91 16.71
N THR A 276 9.54 -30.55 15.74
CA THR A 276 8.12 -30.92 15.71
C THR A 276 7.69 -31.33 14.30
N LYS A 277 7.35 -32.60 14.12
CA LYS A 277 6.82 -33.15 12.86
C LYS A 277 5.64 -32.30 12.37
N TRP A 278 5.59 -32.01 11.07
CA TRP A 278 4.62 -31.07 10.49
C TRP A 278 3.16 -31.30 10.92
N LYS A 279 2.73 -32.57 10.96
CA LYS A 279 1.35 -32.95 11.34
C LYS A 279 1.02 -32.65 12.80
N ASP A 280 2.02 -32.61 13.67
CA ASP A 280 1.89 -32.38 15.11
C ASP A 280 2.04 -30.88 15.46
N ARG A 281 2.40 -30.03 14.48
CA ARG A 281 2.45 -28.56 14.62
C ARG A 281 1.06 -27.96 14.79
N VAL A 282 1.00 -26.80 15.43
CA VAL A 282 -0.25 -26.10 15.79
C VAL A 282 -1.08 -25.77 14.53
N PRO A 283 -2.38 -26.14 14.48
CA PRO A 283 -3.19 -26.11 13.25
C PRO A 283 -3.77 -24.72 12.90
N TYR A 284 -3.10 -23.63 13.28
CA TYR A 284 -3.56 -22.26 13.08
C TYR A 284 -2.55 -21.42 12.27
N ALA A 285 -3.03 -20.36 11.61
CA ALA A 285 -2.16 -19.44 10.89
C ALA A 285 -1.45 -18.46 11.82
N TYR A 286 -0.13 -18.57 11.88
CA TYR A 286 0.73 -17.81 12.77
C TYR A 286 1.37 -16.59 12.13
N TRP A 287 1.52 -15.54 12.92
CA TRP A 287 2.39 -14.41 12.61
C TRP A 287 2.89 -13.73 13.89
N LYS A 288 4.19 -13.48 13.99
CA LYS A 288 4.80 -12.56 14.96
C LYS A 288 5.61 -11.54 14.16
N GLY A 289 5.44 -10.26 14.46
CA GLY A 289 6.14 -9.18 13.78
C GLY A 289 5.76 -7.83 14.36
N ASN A 290 6.50 -6.77 14.03
CA ASN A 290 6.31 -5.47 14.66
C ASN A 290 5.08 -4.76 14.05
N PRO A 291 3.95 -4.55 14.79
CA PRO A 291 2.83 -3.67 14.42
C PRO A 291 3.20 -2.20 14.28
N SER A 292 4.34 -1.86 13.66
CA SER A 292 4.72 -0.49 13.33
C SER A 292 5.35 -0.38 11.93
N VAL A 293 5.01 -1.25 10.96
CA VAL A 293 5.73 -1.33 9.66
C VAL A 293 4.91 -1.68 8.37
N ALA A 294 3.57 -1.66 8.40
CA ALA A 294 2.61 -1.82 7.28
C ALA A 294 1.27 -1.08 7.62
N PRO A 295 0.18 -0.88 6.83
CA PRO A 295 -0.88 -1.62 6.17
C PRO A 295 -0.84 -3.10 6.17
N THR A 296 -1.67 -3.73 5.34
CA THR A 296 -1.71 -5.15 4.94
C THR A 296 -1.40 -6.21 6.03
N ARG A 297 -0.26 -6.16 6.75
CA ARG A 297 0.01 -6.80 8.05
C ARG A 297 -0.92 -6.31 9.18
N ASN A 298 -1.42 -5.08 9.15
CA ASN A 298 -2.53 -4.62 9.99
C ASN A 298 -3.50 -3.71 9.21
N ASP A 299 -3.77 -4.08 7.97
CA ASP A 299 -5.09 -4.70 7.91
C ASP A 299 -5.19 -6.16 8.43
N LEU A 300 -4.15 -7.00 8.35
CA LEU A 300 -4.19 -8.41 8.81
C LEU A 300 -4.50 -8.58 10.31
N LEU A 301 -4.26 -7.59 11.17
CA LEU A 301 -4.56 -7.77 12.59
C LEU A 301 -6.09 -7.76 12.92
N LYS A 302 -7.02 -7.34 12.05
CA LYS A 302 -8.47 -7.53 12.31
C LYS A 302 -8.82 -9.03 12.34
N CYS A 303 -7.95 -9.87 11.80
CA CYS A 303 -8.26 -11.26 11.48
C CYS A 303 -8.24 -12.28 12.65
N ASN A 304 -8.09 -11.87 13.92
CA ASN A 304 -8.47 -12.72 15.04
C ASN A 304 -9.53 -11.98 15.83
N VAL A 305 -10.61 -12.72 16.00
CA VAL A 305 -11.92 -12.28 16.43
C VAL A 305 -12.11 -12.66 17.89
N SER A 306 -13.33 -12.48 18.39
CA SER A 306 -13.64 -12.61 19.81
C SER A 306 -13.70 -14.07 20.26
N ASN A 307 -13.88 -14.30 21.56
CA ASN A 307 -13.94 -15.67 22.10
C ASN A 307 -15.19 -16.45 21.62
N LYS A 308 -16.09 -15.77 20.88
CA LYS A 308 -17.30 -16.31 20.25
C LYS A 308 -17.09 -16.69 18.76
N ASP A 309 -16.06 -16.14 18.11
CA ASP A 309 -15.77 -16.32 16.69
C ASP A 309 -14.28 -16.64 16.50
N ASP A 310 -13.93 -17.83 16.01
CA ASP A 310 -12.56 -18.12 15.58
C ASP A 310 -12.43 -18.02 14.06
N TRP A 311 -11.39 -17.32 13.60
CA TRP A 311 -10.97 -17.26 12.19
C TRP A 311 -9.70 -18.09 11.92
N ASN A 312 -9.34 -18.97 12.86
CA ASN A 312 -8.24 -19.93 12.79
C ASN A 312 -6.84 -19.29 12.65
N THR A 313 -6.70 -18.04 13.13
CA THR A 313 -5.44 -17.30 13.09
C THR A 313 -4.95 -16.96 14.51
N ARG A 314 -3.63 -16.99 14.73
CA ARG A 314 -2.96 -16.66 16.01
C ARG A 314 -1.83 -15.67 15.71
N LEU A 315 -2.05 -14.38 15.95
CA LEU A 315 -1.09 -13.33 15.59
C LEU A 315 -0.71 -12.45 16.78
N TYR A 316 0.55 -12.04 16.77
CA TYR A 316 1.28 -11.54 17.92
C TYR A 316 2.16 -10.33 17.55
N THR A 317 2.32 -9.44 18.51
CA THR A 317 3.15 -8.24 18.42
C THR A 317 4.62 -8.55 18.69
N GLN A 318 5.52 -8.00 17.87
CA GLN A 318 6.96 -7.99 18.14
C GLN A 318 7.42 -6.58 18.51
N ASP A 319 7.64 -6.31 19.79
CA ASP A 319 8.34 -5.11 20.23
C ASP A 319 9.86 -5.35 20.22
N TRP A 320 10.55 -4.79 19.23
CA TRP A 320 12.01 -4.91 19.12
C TRP A 320 12.78 -4.13 20.20
N VAL A 321 12.18 -3.09 20.80
CA VAL A 321 12.78 -2.33 21.90
C VAL A 321 12.71 -3.13 23.21
N GLN A 322 11.59 -3.82 23.44
CA GLN A 322 11.46 -4.75 24.57
C GLN A 322 12.42 -5.95 24.41
N GLU A 323 12.45 -6.57 23.23
CA GLU A 323 13.35 -7.71 22.97
C GLU A 323 14.83 -7.29 23.10
N SER A 324 15.20 -6.10 22.61
CA SER A 324 16.55 -5.56 22.79
C SER A 324 16.95 -5.46 24.26
N LYS A 325 16.06 -4.93 25.12
CA LYS A 325 16.24 -4.89 26.58
C LYS A 325 16.28 -6.27 27.25
N GLN A 326 15.73 -7.30 26.61
CA GLN A 326 15.70 -8.68 27.11
C GLN A 326 16.80 -9.57 26.49
N GLY A 327 17.60 -9.06 25.55
CA GLY A 327 18.62 -9.82 24.82
C GLY A 327 18.07 -10.74 23.73
N TYR A 328 16.95 -10.36 23.09
CA TYR A 328 16.28 -11.05 21.98
C TYR A 328 15.83 -12.50 22.25
N LYS A 329 15.76 -12.90 23.53
CA LYS A 329 15.47 -14.26 24.01
C LYS A 329 14.13 -14.87 23.56
N GLN A 330 13.26 -14.11 22.90
CA GLN A 330 11.97 -14.58 22.38
C GLN A 330 11.82 -14.31 20.86
N SER A 331 12.90 -13.89 20.18
CA SER A 331 12.92 -13.51 18.75
C SER A 331 13.75 -14.42 17.85
N ASN A 332 14.44 -15.42 18.41
CA ASN A 332 15.02 -16.56 17.69
C ASN A 332 14.07 -17.06 16.58
N LEU A 333 14.58 -17.37 15.39
CA LEU A 333 13.74 -17.71 14.23
C LEU A 333 13.48 -19.21 14.13
N GLU A 334 14.47 -20.01 14.52
CA GLU A 334 14.42 -21.47 14.70
C GLU A 334 13.35 -21.91 15.71
N ASP A 335 13.03 -21.06 16.69
CA ASP A 335 11.98 -21.29 17.69
C ASP A 335 10.56 -21.01 17.15
N GLN A 336 10.42 -20.43 15.95
CA GLN A 336 9.14 -19.93 15.42
C GLN A 336 8.46 -20.83 14.38
N CYS A 337 9.02 -22.00 14.04
CA CYS A 337 8.46 -22.91 13.03
C CYS A 337 7.44 -23.92 13.60
N THR A 338 6.68 -23.50 14.62
CA THR A 338 5.82 -24.34 15.48
C THR A 338 4.38 -24.56 14.97
N HIS A 339 4.00 -23.92 13.86
CA HIS A 339 2.63 -23.88 13.34
C HIS A 339 2.57 -24.44 11.91
N ARG A 340 1.45 -25.05 11.51
CA ARG A 340 1.24 -25.60 10.15
C ARG A 340 1.22 -24.53 9.07
N TYR A 341 0.76 -23.31 9.40
CA TYR A 341 0.64 -22.20 8.47
C TYR A 341 1.31 -20.96 9.04
N LYS A 342 2.15 -20.30 8.24
CA LYS A 342 2.82 -19.04 8.60
C LYS A 342 2.35 -17.96 7.61
N ILE A 343 1.97 -16.79 8.10
CA ILE A 343 1.46 -15.72 7.24
C ILE A 343 2.63 -14.86 6.79
N TYR A 344 2.86 -14.74 5.49
CA TYR A 344 3.72 -13.68 4.97
C TYR A 344 2.89 -12.50 4.51
N VAL A 345 3.42 -11.31 4.75
CA VAL A 345 2.78 -10.04 4.46
C VAL A 345 3.84 -8.94 4.52
N GLU A 346 3.70 -7.90 3.71
CA GLU A 346 4.74 -6.93 3.37
C GLU A 346 5.10 -5.91 4.48
N GLY A 347 6.35 -5.42 4.51
CA GLY A 347 6.81 -4.33 5.38
C GLY A 347 6.78 -2.97 4.66
N TRP A 348 7.92 -2.27 4.59
CA TRP A 348 8.07 -1.08 3.73
C TRP A 348 7.78 -1.51 2.29
N ALA A 349 8.57 -2.42 1.73
CA ALA A 349 8.18 -3.19 0.55
C ALA A 349 8.04 -4.66 0.91
N TRP A 350 8.81 -5.54 0.27
CA TRP A 350 9.17 -6.84 0.82
C TRP A 350 9.62 -6.67 2.29
N SER A 351 9.57 -7.75 3.04
CA SER A 351 10.14 -7.79 4.38
C SER A 351 11.10 -8.94 4.46
N VAL A 352 12.30 -8.69 5.00
CA VAL A 352 13.37 -9.67 5.26
C VAL A 352 12.87 -10.97 5.93
N SER A 353 11.74 -10.91 6.64
CA SER A 353 11.03 -12.08 7.18
C SER A 353 10.52 -13.09 6.14
N GLU A 354 10.47 -12.76 4.86
CA GLU A 354 9.96 -13.62 3.78
C GLU A 354 10.72 -14.95 3.71
N LYS A 355 12.05 -14.90 3.52
CA LYS A 355 12.91 -16.10 3.53
C LYS A 355 12.81 -16.90 4.84
N TYR A 356 12.72 -16.23 6.00
CA TYR A 356 12.59 -16.89 7.30
C TYR A 356 11.22 -17.56 7.54
N ILE A 357 10.16 -17.06 6.91
CA ILE A 357 8.81 -17.63 6.98
C ILE A 357 8.71 -18.85 6.04
N LEU A 358 9.25 -18.73 4.84
CA LEU A 358 9.27 -19.79 3.83
C LEU A 358 10.19 -20.96 4.24
N ALA A 359 11.28 -20.69 4.97
CA ALA A 359 12.18 -21.71 5.52
C ALA A 359 11.59 -22.61 6.63
N CYS A 360 10.36 -22.40 7.10
CA CYS A 360 9.81 -23.12 8.26
C CYS A 360 9.10 -24.48 7.96
N ASP A 361 9.13 -25.02 6.74
CA ASP A 361 8.19 -26.06 6.21
C ASP A 361 6.68 -25.78 6.38
N SER A 362 6.29 -24.64 6.94
CA SER A 362 4.89 -24.25 7.12
C SER A 362 4.31 -23.79 5.78
N MET A 363 3.05 -24.17 5.49
CA MET A 363 2.36 -23.63 4.31
C MET A 363 2.25 -22.11 4.45
N THR A 364 3.00 -21.38 3.63
CA THR A 364 3.06 -19.93 3.73
C THR A 364 1.83 -19.29 3.12
N LEU A 365 1.06 -18.58 3.94
CA LEU A 365 -0.13 -17.83 3.52
C LEU A 365 0.32 -16.42 3.12
N LEU A 366 0.60 -16.24 1.83
CA LEU A 366 1.22 -15.05 1.26
C LEU A 366 0.13 -14.01 0.92
N ILE A 367 -0.01 -12.96 1.74
CA ILE A 367 -0.88 -11.83 1.41
C ILE A 367 -0.30 -11.12 0.19
N ARG A 368 -1.12 -11.02 -0.88
CA ARG A 368 -0.71 -10.64 -2.24
C ARG A 368 0.25 -9.45 -2.22
N PRO A 369 1.55 -9.66 -2.49
CA PRO A 369 2.53 -8.60 -2.41
C PRO A 369 2.38 -7.64 -3.59
N ARG A 370 2.76 -6.39 -3.36
CA ARG A 370 3.01 -5.38 -4.37
C ARG A 370 4.45 -5.45 -4.88
N TYR A 371 5.37 -5.80 -4.00
CA TYR A 371 6.82 -5.73 -4.20
C TYR A 371 7.42 -7.13 -4.37
N TYR A 372 8.62 -7.19 -4.94
CA TYR A 372 9.37 -8.44 -5.12
C TYR A 372 10.86 -8.24 -4.84
N ASP A 373 11.49 -9.25 -4.24
CA ASP A 373 12.94 -9.41 -4.24
C ASP A 373 13.41 -10.23 -5.47
N PHE A 374 14.66 -10.72 -5.42
CA PHE A 374 15.25 -11.46 -6.54
C PHE A 374 14.72 -12.89 -6.70
N PHE A 375 14.32 -13.57 -5.61
CA PHE A 375 13.93 -14.99 -5.66
C PHE A 375 12.42 -15.21 -5.69
N ILE A 376 11.62 -14.39 -4.99
CA ILE A 376 10.15 -14.56 -4.88
C ILE A 376 9.43 -14.55 -6.25
N ARG A 377 10.06 -13.92 -7.25
CA ARG A 377 9.59 -13.92 -8.65
C ARG A 377 9.55 -15.32 -9.26
N GLY A 378 10.47 -16.21 -8.88
CA GLY A 378 10.51 -17.62 -9.31
C GLY A 378 9.45 -18.51 -8.64
N MET A 379 9.03 -18.21 -7.41
CA MET A 379 8.11 -19.05 -6.64
C MET A 379 6.67 -19.01 -7.18
N VAL A 380 5.94 -20.13 -7.10
CA VAL A 380 4.64 -20.32 -7.77
C VAL A 380 3.49 -20.52 -6.74
N PRO A 381 2.34 -19.83 -6.87
CA PRO A 381 1.19 -20.03 -5.99
C PRO A 381 0.55 -21.42 -6.18
N LEU A 382 0.06 -21.99 -5.08
CA LEU A 382 -0.40 -23.39 -4.90
C LEU A 382 0.69 -24.48 -5.02
N GLU A 383 1.93 -24.09 -5.28
CA GLU A 383 3.10 -24.97 -5.29
C GLU A 383 4.03 -24.61 -4.13
N HIS A 384 4.42 -23.34 -4.00
CA HIS A 384 5.34 -22.82 -2.99
C HIS A 384 4.66 -21.94 -1.92
N TYR A 385 3.43 -21.47 -2.16
CA TYR A 385 2.69 -20.66 -1.18
C TYR A 385 1.19 -20.64 -1.49
N TRP A 386 0.38 -20.33 -0.49
CA TRP A 386 -1.06 -20.09 -0.66
C TRP A 386 -1.35 -18.59 -0.78
N PRO A 387 -1.92 -18.09 -1.89
CA PRO A 387 -2.19 -16.68 -2.08
C PRO A 387 -3.40 -16.21 -1.23
N ILE A 388 -3.25 -15.06 -0.56
CA ILE A 388 -4.29 -14.41 0.22
C ILE A 388 -4.62 -13.04 -0.40
N ARG A 389 -5.91 -12.78 -0.67
CA ARG A 389 -6.40 -11.48 -1.15
C ARG A 389 -6.11 -10.39 -0.12
N ASP A 390 -5.66 -9.20 -0.52
CA ASP A 390 -5.47 -8.10 0.43
C ASP A 390 -6.84 -7.58 0.94
N ASN A 391 -7.70 -7.07 0.07
CA ASN A 391 -9.00 -6.44 0.40
C ASN A 391 -9.96 -7.32 1.25
N SER A 392 -9.75 -8.63 1.31
CA SER A 392 -10.54 -9.58 2.12
C SER A 392 -9.67 -10.63 2.81
N LYS A 393 -8.47 -10.20 3.26
CA LYS A 393 -7.44 -11.06 3.85
C LYS A 393 -7.93 -11.94 4.99
N CYS A 394 -8.81 -11.44 5.85
CA CYS A 394 -9.24 -12.18 7.04
C CYS A 394 -10.11 -13.40 6.74
N THR A 395 -11.15 -13.24 5.90
CA THR A 395 -11.98 -14.36 5.46
C THR A 395 -11.20 -15.30 4.54
N SER A 396 -10.28 -14.76 3.75
CA SER A 396 -9.35 -15.53 2.92
C SER A 396 -8.40 -16.41 3.77
N LEU A 397 -7.90 -15.90 4.90
CA LEU A 397 -7.05 -16.65 5.84
C LEU A 397 -7.85 -17.73 6.59
N LYS A 398 -9.05 -17.40 7.07
CA LYS A 398 -9.95 -18.40 7.70
C LYS A 398 -10.17 -19.57 6.75
N PHE A 399 -10.55 -19.29 5.51
CA PHE A 399 -10.74 -20.30 4.47
C PHE A 399 -9.46 -21.10 4.16
N ALA A 400 -8.30 -20.44 4.03
CA ALA A 400 -7.04 -21.11 3.75
C ALA A 400 -6.64 -22.13 4.85
N VAL A 401 -6.88 -21.79 6.12
CA VAL A 401 -6.61 -22.68 7.25
C VAL A 401 -7.64 -23.80 7.38
N GLU A 402 -8.92 -23.51 7.14
CA GLU A 402 -9.98 -24.54 7.09
C GLU A 402 -9.74 -25.52 5.93
N TRP A 403 -9.36 -25.02 4.76
CA TRP A 403 -8.97 -25.84 3.62
C TRP A 403 -7.73 -26.68 3.96
N GLY A 404 -6.67 -26.06 4.50
CA GLY A 404 -5.41 -26.74 4.81
C GLY A 404 -5.57 -27.85 5.87
N ASN A 405 -6.39 -27.61 6.90
CA ASN A 405 -6.63 -28.60 7.94
C ASN A 405 -7.51 -29.76 7.44
N ASN A 406 -8.34 -29.55 6.41
CA ASN A 406 -9.07 -30.61 5.71
C ASN A 406 -8.23 -31.30 4.61
N HIS A 407 -7.11 -30.71 4.18
CA HIS A 407 -6.23 -31.22 3.11
C HIS A 407 -4.77 -31.28 3.57
N THR A 408 -4.52 -31.80 4.78
CA THR A 408 -3.22 -31.72 5.48
C THR A 408 -2.02 -32.19 4.65
N GLN A 409 -2.17 -33.24 3.84
CA GLN A 409 -1.11 -33.71 2.94
C GLN A 409 -0.72 -32.66 1.88
N LYS A 410 -1.70 -31.98 1.28
CA LYS A 410 -1.46 -30.92 0.28
C LYS A 410 -0.86 -29.67 0.93
N ALA A 411 -1.36 -29.31 2.12
CA ALA A 411 -0.80 -28.20 2.89
C ALA A 411 0.65 -28.48 3.32
N GLN A 412 0.97 -29.71 3.74
CA GLN A 412 2.35 -30.10 4.01
C GLN A 412 3.22 -29.94 2.76
N ALA A 413 2.82 -30.52 1.63
CA ALA A 413 3.60 -30.45 0.38
C ALA A 413 3.89 -29.02 -0.09
N ILE A 414 2.94 -28.08 0.08
CA ILE A 414 3.16 -26.66 -0.27
C ILE A 414 4.19 -26.00 0.65
N GLY A 415 4.17 -26.32 1.95
CA GLY A 415 5.17 -25.81 2.91
C GLY A 415 6.55 -26.44 2.72
N GLU A 416 6.60 -27.73 2.39
CA GLU A 416 7.80 -28.51 2.11
C GLU A 416 8.49 -28.00 0.83
N ALA A 417 7.75 -27.81 -0.26
CA ALA A 417 8.27 -27.21 -1.50
C ALA A 417 8.76 -25.76 -1.30
N ALA A 418 8.05 -24.96 -0.50
CA ALA A 418 8.51 -23.62 -0.12
C ALA A 418 9.85 -23.66 0.62
N SER A 419 10.01 -24.63 1.52
CA SER A 419 11.19 -24.73 2.37
C SER A 419 12.39 -25.28 1.62
N ASN A 420 12.22 -26.31 0.79
CA ASN A 420 13.27 -26.86 -0.06
C ASN A 420 13.88 -25.77 -0.98
N PHE A 421 13.03 -24.91 -1.57
CA PHE A 421 13.48 -23.74 -2.34
C PHE A 421 14.30 -22.74 -1.51
N ILE A 422 14.03 -22.57 -0.21
CA ILE A 422 14.84 -21.68 0.63
C ILE A 422 16.10 -22.36 1.18
N GLN A 423 16.04 -23.68 1.39
CA GLN A 423 17.14 -24.46 1.97
C GLN A 423 18.25 -24.77 0.95
N GLU A 424 17.87 -25.17 -0.26
CA GLU A 424 18.81 -25.62 -1.28
C GLU A 424 19.04 -24.54 -2.35
N ASP A 425 17.95 -23.94 -2.86
CA ASP A 425 18.01 -22.95 -3.94
C ASP A 425 18.43 -21.55 -3.46
N LEU A 426 18.40 -21.26 -2.15
CA LEU A 426 18.77 -19.95 -1.57
C LEU A 426 20.01 -20.00 -0.65
N LYS A 427 20.87 -21.03 -0.78
CA LYS A 427 22.15 -21.13 -0.06
C LYS A 427 23.13 -20.01 -0.44
N MET A 428 24.06 -19.67 0.47
CA MET A 428 25.00 -18.56 0.28
C MET A 428 25.84 -18.65 -1.01
N ASP A 429 26.13 -19.86 -1.50
CA ASP A 429 26.88 -20.05 -2.75
C ASP A 429 26.10 -19.46 -3.94
N TYR A 430 24.79 -19.75 -4.03
CA TYR A 430 23.90 -19.16 -5.04
C TYR A 430 23.58 -17.67 -4.78
N ILE A 431 23.71 -17.18 -3.53
CA ILE A 431 23.68 -15.73 -3.25
C ILE A 431 24.88 -15.03 -3.90
N TYR A 432 26.10 -15.55 -3.67
CA TYR A 432 27.32 -14.99 -4.27
C TYR A 432 27.32 -15.13 -5.80
N ASP A 433 26.86 -16.26 -6.35
CA ASP A 433 26.75 -16.43 -7.80
C ASP A 433 25.70 -15.51 -8.42
N TYR A 434 24.56 -15.29 -7.75
CA TYR A 434 23.56 -14.31 -8.22
C TYR A 434 24.15 -12.89 -8.22
N MET A 435 24.89 -12.50 -7.17
CA MET A 435 25.60 -11.22 -7.13
C MET A 435 26.67 -11.14 -8.23
N PHE A 436 27.44 -12.22 -8.45
CA PHE A 436 28.48 -12.28 -9.49
C PHE A 436 27.88 -12.02 -10.86
N HIS A 437 26.85 -12.79 -11.24
CA HIS A 437 26.21 -12.66 -12.56
C HIS A 437 25.51 -11.32 -12.73
N LEU A 438 24.81 -10.85 -11.70
CA LEU A 438 24.13 -9.55 -11.76
C LEU A 438 25.14 -8.40 -11.96
N LEU A 439 26.28 -8.44 -11.27
CA LEU A 439 27.35 -7.44 -11.41
C LEU A 439 28.11 -7.58 -12.73
N ASN A 440 28.37 -8.80 -13.20
CA ASN A 440 29.05 -9.10 -14.45
C ASN A 440 28.22 -8.70 -15.68
N GLU A 441 26.95 -9.10 -15.75
CA GLU A 441 26.05 -8.67 -16.84
C GLU A 441 25.78 -7.16 -16.79
N TYR A 442 25.71 -6.56 -15.60
CA TYR A 442 25.64 -5.11 -15.44
C TYR A 442 26.88 -4.40 -16.00
N ALA A 443 28.08 -4.89 -15.69
CA ALA A 443 29.34 -4.30 -16.14
C ALA A 443 29.47 -4.30 -17.68
N LYS A 444 29.06 -5.38 -18.35
CA LYS A 444 29.04 -5.48 -19.83
C LYS A 444 28.18 -4.40 -20.50
N LEU A 445 27.23 -3.80 -19.79
CA LEU A 445 26.35 -2.76 -20.32
C LEU A 445 26.97 -1.36 -20.20
N LEU A 446 28.01 -1.15 -19.40
CA LEU A 446 28.67 0.14 -19.23
C LEU A 446 29.32 0.62 -20.54
N LYS A 447 29.11 1.89 -20.89
CA LYS A 447 29.64 2.55 -22.10
C LYS A 447 30.74 3.57 -21.82
N PHE A 448 31.49 3.34 -20.74
CA PHE A 448 32.62 4.16 -20.25
C PHE A 448 33.52 3.24 -19.41
N LYS A 449 34.82 3.53 -19.31
CA LYS A 449 35.68 2.84 -18.32
C LYS A 449 35.40 3.40 -16.91
N PRO A 450 35.14 2.57 -15.89
CA PRO A 450 35.06 3.00 -14.49
C PRO A 450 36.35 3.70 -14.02
N SER A 451 36.19 4.64 -13.09
CA SER A 451 37.29 5.44 -12.54
C SER A 451 36.97 5.83 -11.10
N VAL A 452 37.95 5.73 -10.20
CA VAL A 452 37.78 6.14 -8.80
C VAL A 452 37.55 7.66 -8.73
N PRO A 453 36.41 8.16 -8.22
CA PRO A 453 36.14 9.58 -8.17
C PRO A 453 36.87 10.26 -7.00
N GLN A 454 37.14 11.56 -7.16
CA GLN A 454 37.72 12.39 -6.10
C GLN A 454 36.80 12.41 -4.87
N GLY A 455 37.28 11.82 -3.76
CA GLY A 455 36.51 11.67 -2.52
C GLY A 455 36.01 10.25 -2.21
N ALA A 456 36.22 9.28 -3.10
CA ALA A 456 36.07 7.87 -2.74
C ALA A 456 37.25 7.38 -1.88
N VAL A 457 36.98 6.43 -0.98
CA VAL A 457 37.97 5.79 -0.10
C VAL A 457 38.13 4.32 -0.49
N GLU A 458 39.35 3.78 -0.50
CA GLU A 458 39.55 2.33 -0.69
C GLU A 458 38.91 1.56 0.46
N LEU A 459 38.15 0.52 0.14
CA LEU A 459 37.39 -0.28 1.09
C LEU A 459 37.88 -1.73 1.08
N CYS A 460 38.24 -2.23 2.26
CA CYS A 460 38.74 -3.58 2.50
C CYS A 460 38.08 -4.15 3.76
N SER A 461 38.18 -5.47 3.96
CA SER A 461 37.55 -6.14 5.10
C SER A 461 38.10 -5.63 6.45
N GLU A 462 39.38 -5.29 6.49
CA GLU A 462 40.09 -4.73 7.65
C GLU A 462 39.47 -3.40 8.09
N MET A 463 39.28 -2.45 7.15
CA MET A 463 38.70 -1.14 7.44
C MET A 463 37.25 -1.23 7.96
N MET A 464 36.53 -2.33 7.66
CA MET A 464 35.16 -2.54 8.15
C MET A 464 35.09 -3.31 9.46
N ALA A 465 35.83 -4.42 9.59
CA ALA A 465 35.70 -5.35 10.70
C ALA A 465 36.64 -5.04 11.89
N CYS A 466 37.86 -4.53 11.65
CA CYS A 466 38.79 -4.21 12.74
C CYS A 466 38.31 -3.09 13.68
N PRO A 467 37.62 -2.02 13.22
CA PRO A 467 37.04 -1.01 14.13
C PRO A 467 35.64 -1.39 14.66
N ALA A 468 35.03 -2.46 14.15
CA ALA A 468 33.76 -2.97 14.66
C ALA A 468 33.94 -3.60 16.05
N LYS A 469 32.85 -3.71 16.82
CA LYS A 469 32.86 -4.30 18.17
C LYS A 469 31.61 -5.13 18.43
N GLY A 470 31.75 -6.22 19.18
CA GLY A 470 30.60 -6.99 19.68
C GLY A 470 29.81 -7.67 18.56
N THR A 471 28.48 -7.53 18.52
CA THR A 471 27.63 -8.23 17.53
C THR A 471 27.98 -7.90 16.08
N TRP A 472 28.41 -6.67 15.80
CA TRP A 472 28.84 -6.22 14.47
C TRP A 472 30.08 -6.96 13.98
N GLU A 473 31.14 -6.95 14.81
CA GLU A 473 32.38 -7.69 14.62
C GLU A 473 32.11 -9.19 14.47
N LYS A 474 31.33 -9.78 15.39
CA LYS A 474 30.94 -11.19 15.35
C LYS A 474 30.29 -11.57 14.03
N PHE A 475 29.27 -10.83 13.57
CA PHE A 475 28.55 -11.18 12.34
C PHE A 475 29.39 -10.96 11.08
N MET A 476 30.29 -9.97 11.06
CA MET A 476 31.27 -9.83 9.99
C MET A 476 32.22 -11.04 9.96
N VAL A 477 32.86 -11.40 11.09
CA VAL A 477 33.79 -12.54 11.16
C VAL A 477 33.09 -13.88 10.88
N GLU A 478 31.87 -14.09 11.38
CA GLU A 478 31.04 -15.29 11.14
C GLU A 478 30.63 -15.43 9.67
N SER A 479 30.48 -14.32 8.94
CA SER A 479 30.15 -14.30 7.51
C SER A 479 31.36 -14.11 6.57
N MET A 480 32.59 -14.12 7.10
CA MET A 480 33.79 -13.79 6.33
C MET A 480 34.21 -14.94 5.38
N VAL A 481 34.42 -14.61 4.10
CA VAL A 481 35.04 -15.52 3.14
C VAL A 481 36.54 -15.61 3.43
N LYS A 482 36.97 -16.77 3.91
CA LYS A 482 38.34 -16.98 4.38
C LYS A 482 39.38 -17.17 3.28
N SER A 483 39.00 -17.81 2.18
CA SER A 483 39.87 -18.12 1.03
C SER A 483 39.07 -18.09 -0.29
N PRO A 484 39.73 -17.95 -1.46
CA PRO A 484 39.05 -17.89 -2.77
C PRO A 484 38.27 -19.17 -3.11
N SER A 485 37.34 -19.12 -4.05
CA SER A 485 36.78 -20.34 -4.65
C SER A 485 37.72 -20.94 -5.70
N ASP A 486 37.95 -22.25 -5.64
CA ASP A 486 38.65 -22.99 -6.71
C ASP A 486 37.71 -23.27 -7.90
N LEU A 487 36.39 -23.16 -7.70
CA LEU A 487 35.34 -23.34 -8.70
C LEU A 487 34.98 -22.02 -9.39
N THR A 488 34.40 -22.09 -10.58
CA THR A 488 33.66 -20.96 -11.18
C THR A 488 32.26 -20.81 -10.56
N PRO A 489 31.66 -19.60 -10.62
CA PRO A 489 30.21 -19.46 -10.49
C PRO A 489 29.46 -20.39 -11.46
N CYS A 490 28.25 -20.81 -11.12
CA CYS A 490 27.36 -21.58 -11.99
C CYS A 490 27.11 -20.88 -13.36
N THR A 491 26.65 -21.61 -14.38
CA THR A 491 26.36 -21.03 -15.70
C THR A 491 25.02 -20.29 -15.70
N LEU A 492 25.03 -18.96 -15.95
CA LEU A 492 23.82 -18.13 -16.00
C LEU A 492 22.86 -18.62 -17.12
N PRO A 493 21.62 -19.04 -16.82
CA PRO A 493 20.66 -19.42 -17.85
C PRO A 493 20.28 -18.24 -18.77
N PRO A 494 19.90 -18.51 -20.02
CA PRO A 494 19.46 -17.48 -20.96
C PRO A 494 18.18 -16.76 -20.48
N PRO A 495 17.87 -15.56 -21.01
CA PRO A 495 16.59 -14.91 -20.76
C PRO A 495 15.41 -15.84 -21.09
N TYR A 496 14.24 -15.54 -20.53
CA TYR A 496 13.01 -16.15 -21.02
C TYR A 496 12.72 -15.67 -22.44
N ASP A 497 12.26 -16.55 -23.32
CA ASP A 497 11.55 -16.10 -24.51
C ASP A 497 10.20 -15.45 -24.10
N PRO A 498 9.65 -14.52 -24.89
CA PRO A 498 8.43 -13.80 -24.52
C PRO A 498 7.23 -14.72 -24.25
N SER A 499 7.11 -15.82 -25.00
CA SER A 499 6.07 -16.84 -24.84
C SER A 499 6.18 -17.59 -23.51
N SER A 500 7.37 -18.05 -23.11
CA SER A 500 7.60 -18.71 -21.82
C SER A 500 7.45 -17.76 -20.64
N LEU A 501 7.92 -16.51 -20.76
CA LEU A 501 7.72 -15.50 -19.71
C LEU A 501 6.24 -15.21 -19.52
N GLN A 502 5.51 -14.96 -20.61
CA GLN A 502 4.07 -14.75 -20.55
C GLN A 502 3.39 -16.01 -20.00
N GLY A 503 3.72 -17.20 -20.49
CA GLY A 503 3.19 -18.50 -20.02
C GLY A 503 3.46 -18.82 -18.56
N PHE A 504 4.58 -18.35 -18.00
CA PHE A 504 4.89 -18.46 -16.57
C PHE A 504 4.02 -17.52 -15.73
N LEU A 505 3.94 -16.23 -16.11
CA LEU A 505 3.06 -15.25 -15.45
C LEU A 505 1.59 -15.68 -15.52
N LYS A 506 1.15 -16.12 -16.70
CA LYS A 506 -0.17 -16.70 -16.99
C LYS A 506 -0.51 -17.91 -16.12
N ARG A 507 0.45 -18.80 -15.84
CA ARG A 507 0.26 -19.93 -14.91
C ARG A 507 0.11 -19.45 -13.47
N LYS A 508 0.98 -18.54 -13.00
CA LYS A 508 0.86 -17.93 -11.65
C LYS A 508 -0.51 -17.26 -11.48
N ASP A 509 -0.96 -16.49 -12.47
CA ASP A 509 -2.29 -15.88 -12.49
C ASP A 509 -3.44 -16.90 -12.40
N LYS A 510 -3.36 -18.01 -13.15
CA LYS A 510 -4.36 -19.08 -13.15
C LYS A 510 -4.50 -19.71 -11.75
N SER A 511 -3.39 -20.07 -11.10
CA SER A 511 -3.41 -20.64 -9.74
C SER A 511 -4.05 -19.69 -8.72
N ILE A 512 -3.85 -18.37 -8.86
CA ILE A 512 -4.46 -17.39 -7.98
C ILE A 512 -5.98 -17.28 -8.25
N LYS A 513 -6.42 -17.25 -9.53
CA LYS A 513 -7.86 -17.32 -9.90
C LYS A 513 -8.57 -18.56 -9.34
N GLU A 514 -7.87 -19.69 -9.24
CA GLU A 514 -8.43 -20.93 -8.70
C GLU A 514 -8.82 -20.80 -7.22
N VAL A 515 -7.97 -20.18 -6.39
CA VAL A 515 -8.26 -19.88 -4.98
C VAL A 515 -9.46 -18.94 -4.84
N GLU A 516 -9.62 -17.96 -5.75
CA GLU A 516 -10.80 -17.09 -5.75
C GLU A 516 -12.11 -17.83 -6.01
N MET A 517 -12.09 -18.81 -6.92
CA MET A 517 -13.26 -19.66 -7.20
C MET A 517 -13.60 -20.57 -6.01
N PHE A 518 -12.60 -21.08 -5.30
CA PHE A 518 -12.82 -21.84 -4.06
C PHE A 518 -13.46 -20.97 -2.97
N LEU A 519 -12.95 -19.75 -2.76
CA LEU A 519 -13.52 -18.77 -1.82
C LEU A 519 -14.98 -18.43 -2.15
N LYS A 520 -15.30 -18.19 -3.43
CA LYS A 520 -16.67 -17.88 -3.87
C LYS A 520 -17.63 -19.03 -3.58
N LYS A 521 -17.29 -20.26 -3.99
CA LYS A 521 -18.11 -21.47 -3.74
C LYS A 521 -18.30 -21.74 -2.25
N ALA A 522 -17.27 -21.50 -1.42
CA ALA A 522 -17.37 -21.65 0.03
C ALA A 522 -18.40 -20.68 0.63
N ASN A 523 -18.36 -19.39 0.26
CA ASN A 523 -19.31 -18.39 0.73
C ASN A 523 -20.76 -18.70 0.30
N GLU A 524 -20.97 -19.11 -0.95
CA GLU A 524 -22.29 -19.52 -1.47
C GLU A 524 -22.86 -20.72 -0.68
N SER A 525 -22.02 -21.70 -0.32
CA SER A 525 -22.42 -22.85 0.50
C SER A 525 -22.81 -22.46 1.94
N THR A 526 -22.28 -21.36 2.45
CA THR A 526 -22.51 -20.88 3.82
C THR A 526 -23.76 -20.01 3.88
N MET A 527 -23.98 -19.14 2.88
CA MET A 527 -25.23 -18.39 2.70
C MET A 527 -26.46 -19.33 2.70
N ARG A 528 -26.42 -20.42 1.90
CA ARG A 528 -27.52 -21.41 1.84
C ARG A 528 -27.81 -22.05 3.21
N ARG A 529 -26.77 -22.52 3.90
CA ARG A 529 -26.88 -23.13 5.24
C ARG A 529 -27.33 -22.18 6.35
N ASN A 530 -27.19 -20.87 6.17
CA ASN A 530 -27.70 -19.88 7.11
C ASN A 530 -29.19 -19.59 6.84
N ASN A 531 -29.59 -19.43 5.59
CA ASN A 531 -31.00 -19.23 5.23
C ASN A 531 -31.88 -20.42 5.67
N GLU A 532 -31.39 -21.65 5.53
CA GLU A 532 -32.06 -22.90 6.00
C GLU A 532 -32.25 -22.98 7.53
N LYS A 533 -31.50 -22.19 8.31
CA LYS A 533 -31.66 -22.11 9.78
C LYS A 533 -32.69 -21.06 10.20
N GLN A 534 -32.88 -20.01 9.40
CA GLN A 534 -33.68 -18.84 9.79
C GLN A 534 -35.20 -19.08 9.63
N THR A 535 -35.61 -20.05 8.82
CA THR A 535 -37.02 -20.38 8.53
C THR A 535 -37.67 -21.37 9.52
N ARG A 536 -37.30 -21.38 10.81
CA ARG A 536 -37.70 -22.46 11.75
C ARG A 536 -38.04 -22.03 13.20
N TYR A 537 -38.87 -21.00 13.38
CA TYR A 537 -39.37 -20.60 14.72
C TYR A 537 -40.77 -19.92 14.72
N VAL A 538 -41.87 -20.71 14.83
CA VAL A 538 -43.19 -20.31 15.41
C VAL A 538 -43.89 -21.61 15.93
N PRO A 539 -44.57 -21.64 17.11
CA PRO A 539 -45.09 -22.89 17.70
C PRO A 539 -46.63 -22.99 17.93
N HIS A 540 -47.13 -24.23 18.12
CA HIS A 540 -48.52 -24.66 18.51
C HIS A 540 -49.63 -24.36 17.47
N HIS A 541 -50.67 -25.17 17.19
CA HIS A 541 -51.15 -26.52 17.62
C HIS A 541 -52.27 -27.00 16.62
N ARG A 542 -53.02 -28.13 16.67
CA ARG A 542 -53.22 -29.26 17.64
C ARG A 542 -53.58 -30.62 16.94
N VAL A 543 -54.66 -31.31 17.35
CA VAL A 543 -55.21 -32.64 16.95
C VAL A 543 -56.43 -32.41 15.97
N THR A 544 -56.92 -33.27 15.06
CA THR A 544 -57.56 -34.63 15.21
C THR A 544 -57.49 -35.50 13.91
N CYS A 545 -58.49 -36.36 13.61
CA CYS A 545 -58.38 -37.54 12.72
C CYS A 545 -59.66 -37.87 11.90
N TRP A 546 -59.53 -38.54 10.74
CA TRP A 546 -60.22 -39.82 10.37
C TRP A 546 -59.58 -40.46 9.09
N ARG A 547 -60.13 -41.56 8.55
CA ARG A 547 -59.54 -42.54 7.58
C ARG A 547 -60.58 -42.99 6.51
N PRO A 548 -60.28 -43.88 5.51
CA PRO A 548 -59.15 -44.02 4.54
C PRO A 548 -59.67 -44.38 3.08
N VAL A 549 -58.82 -44.85 2.12
CA VAL A 549 -59.05 -46.06 1.23
C VAL A 549 -58.03 -46.30 0.06
N LYS A 550 -57.51 -47.55 0.00
CA LYS A 550 -57.01 -48.49 -1.08
C LYS A 550 -56.42 -48.10 -2.48
N LYS A 551 -55.30 -48.80 -2.83
CA LYS A 551 -54.89 -49.43 -4.14
C LYS A 551 -54.49 -48.51 -5.34
N LYS A 552 -53.74 -48.94 -6.39
CA LYS A 552 -52.97 -50.18 -6.75
C LYS A 552 -51.71 -49.83 -7.61
N VAL A 553 -50.95 -50.83 -8.10
CA VAL A 553 -49.66 -50.71 -8.84
C VAL A 553 -49.76 -51.24 -10.29
N SER A 554 -48.95 -50.71 -11.23
CA SER A 554 -48.49 -51.40 -12.46
C SER A 554 -47.21 -50.78 -13.06
N THR A 555 -46.45 -51.53 -13.88
CA THR A 555 -45.13 -51.15 -14.44
C THR A 555 -45.01 -51.43 -15.94
N ALA A 556 -44.54 -50.46 -16.74
CA ALA A 556 -44.05 -50.65 -18.12
C ALA A 556 -43.16 -49.45 -18.55
N SER A 557 -41.86 -49.65 -18.80
CA SER A 557 -41.25 -49.92 -20.12
C SER A 557 -41.05 -48.69 -21.02
N VAL A 558 -39.98 -47.90 -20.82
CA VAL A 558 -38.68 -48.04 -21.51
C VAL A 558 -38.62 -47.52 -22.98
N VAL A 559 -39.73 -47.41 -23.71
CA VAL A 559 -39.70 -46.96 -25.13
C VAL A 559 -39.66 -45.42 -25.30
N PHE A 560 -40.23 -44.66 -24.36
CA PHE A 560 -40.46 -43.21 -24.54
C PHE A 560 -39.20 -42.33 -24.56
N PHE A 561 -38.04 -42.83 -24.13
CA PHE A 561 -36.86 -41.99 -23.86
C PHE A 561 -35.91 -41.74 -25.05
N LEU A 562 -36.19 -42.27 -26.24
CA LEU A 562 -35.37 -42.07 -27.45
C LEU A 562 -35.99 -41.13 -28.49
N LEU A 563 -37.28 -40.74 -28.35
CA LEU A 563 -37.96 -39.84 -29.29
C LEU A 563 -37.98 -38.36 -28.86
N VAL A 564 -37.90 -38.07 -27.56
CA VAL A 564 -38.01 -36.69 -27.05
C VAL A 564 -36.73 -35.87 -27.33
N SER A 565 -35.56 -36.51 -27.38
CA SER A 565 -34.27 -35.83 -27.51
C SER A 565 -34.05 -35.14 -28.86
N ALA A 566 -34.74 -35.57 -29.93
CA ALA A 566 -34.58 -35.01 -31.27
C ALA A 566 -35.38 -33.72 -31.51
N LEU A 567 -36.50 -33.53 -30.82
CA LEU A 567 -37.44 -32.42 -31.09
C LEU A 567 -37.15 -31.12 -30.32
N VAL A 568 -36.31 -31.17 -29.28
CA VAL A 568 -36.01 -29.99 -28.44
C VAL A 568 -34.96 -29.07 -29.10
N PHE A 569 -34.12 -29.59 -29.99
CA PHE A 569 -32.96 -28.85 -30.51
C PHE A 569 -33.26 -27.85 -31.64
N LEU A 570 -34.45 -27.92 -32.26
CA LEU A 570 -34.85 -27.00 -33.34
C LEU A 570 -35.63 -25.77 -32.85
N GLY A 571 -36.30 -25.84 -31.70
CA GLY A 571 -37.18 -24.77 -31.21
C GLY A 571 -36.49 -23.59 -30.47
N TRP A 572 -35.16 -23.51 -30.48
CA TRP A 572 -34.40 -22.51 -29.71
C TRP A 572 -33.76 -21.39 -30.55
N ILE A 573 -33.77 -21.50 -31.89
CA ILE A 573 -33.13 -20.52 -32.78
C ILE A 573 -34.09 -19.34 -33.03
N ASP A 574 -35.32 -19.61 -33.44
CA ASP A 574 -36.31 -18.57 -33.83
C ASP A 574 -36.65 -17.61 -32.68
N ILE A 575 -36.69 -18.13 -31.44
CA ILE A 575 -36.99 -17.33 -30.23
C ILE A 575 -35.89 -16.30 -29.95
N ALA A 576 -34.62 -16.64 -30.22
CA ALA A 576 -33.51 -15.73 -29.96
C ALA A 576 -33.49 -14.54 -30.92
N GLN A 577 -33.91 -14.74 -32.18
CA GLN A 577 -33.93 -13.70 -33.21
C GLN A 577 -35.05 -12.67 -32.96
N ALA A 578 -36.27 -13.14 -32.66
CA ALA A 578 -37.42 -12.25 -32.38
C ALA A 578 -37.22 -11.32 -31.16
N ILE A 579 -36.42 -11.74 -30.17
CA ILE A 579 -36.09 -10.91 -28.99
C ILE A 579 -35.09 -9.81 -29.35
N GLY A 580 -34.20 -10.03 -30.33
CA GLY A 580 -33.20 -9.05 -30.75
C GLY A 580 -33.80 -7.83 -31.45
N GLU A 581 -34.74 -8.06 -32.38
CA GLU A 581 -35.39 -7.00 -33.15
C GLU A 581 -36.27 -6.10 -32.25
N ALA A 582 -37.05 -6.71 -31.35
CA ALA A 582 -37.89 -5.98 -30.40
C ALA A 582 -37.08 -5.06 -29.46
N ALA A 583 -35.85 -5.45 -29.07
CA ALA A 583 -34.98 -4.65 -28.22
C ALA A 583 -34.32 -3.47 -28.97
N SER A 584 -34.16 -3.56 -30.30
CA SER A 584 -33.55 -2.49 -31.10
C SER A 584 -34.49 -1.30 -31.29
N ASN A 585 -35.76 -1.57 -31.63
CA ASN A 585 -36.73 -0.50 -31.93
C ASN A 585 -37.05 0.34 -30.69
N PHE A 586 -37.23 -0.30 -29.53
CA PHE A 586 -37.45 0.36 -28.23
C PHE A 586 -36.37 1.42 -27.91
N ILE A 587 -35.11 1.18 -28.30
CA ILE A 587 -34.00 2.11 -28.03
C ILE A 587 -33.99 3.30 -29.00
N GLN A 588 -34.54 3.16 -30.21
CA GLN A 588 -34.53 4.23 -31.22
C GLN A 588 -35.78 5.10 -31.21
N GLU A 589 -36.92 4.57 -30.74
CA GLU A 589 -38.21 5.28 -30.78
C GLU A 589 -38.60 5.92 -29.43
N ASP A 590 -38.44 5.19 -28.30
CA ASP A 590 -38.97 5.62 -26.98
C ASP A 590 -38.00 6.47 -26.13
N LEU A 591 -36.79 6.78 -26.61
CA LEU A 591 -35.70 7.36 -25.79
C LEU A 591 -35.12 8.70 -26.30
N LYS A 592 -35.96 9.55 -26.90
CA LYS A 592 -35.59 10.94 -27.27
C LYS A 592 -35.58 11.88 -26.05
N MET A 593 -34.67 12.86 -26.06
CA MET A 593 -34.51 13.84 -24.97
C MET A 593 -35.78 14.62 -24.66
N ASP A 594 -36.60 14.91 -25.67
CA ASP A 594 -37.83 15.71 -25.51
C ASP A 594 -38.85 14.99 -24.62
N TYR A 595 -39.01 13.67 -24.80
CA TYR A 595 -39.82 12.82 -23.92
C TYR A 595 -39.23 12.69 -22.51
N ILE A 596 -37.92 12.86 -22.34
CA ILE A 596 -37.30 12.88 -21.00
C ILE A 596 -37.65 14.17 -20.26
N TYR A 597 -37.75 15.31 -20.94
CA TYR A 597 -38.21 16.57 -20.34
C TYR A 597 -39.71 16.51 -19.97
N ASP A 598 -40.57 16.03 -20.87
CA ASP A 598 -42.01 15.81 -20.56
C ASP A 598 -42.20 14.82 -19.41
N TYR A 599 -41.45 13.71 -19.40
CA TYR A 599 -41.46 12.75 -18.30
C TYR A 599 -41.00 13.38 -16.98
N MET A 600 -39.95 14.19 -16.97
CA MET A 600 -39.50 14.90 -15.77
C MET A 600 -40.54 15.91 -15.26
N PHE A 601 -41.19 16.66 -16.16
CA PHE A 601 -42.26 17.59 -15.80
C PHE A 601 -43.45 16.86 -15.16
N HIS A 602 -43.93 15.79 -15.79
CA HIS A 602 -45.03 14.98 -15.25
C HIS A 602 -44.65 14.26 -13.95
N LEU A 603 -43.44 13.71 -13.85
CA LEU A 603 -42.95 13.06 -12.63
C LEU A 603 -42.90 14.04 -11.46
N LEU A 604 -42.39 15.26 -11.66
CA LEU A 604 -42.36 16.30 -10.62
C LEU A 604 -43.78 16.73 -10.21
N ASN A 605 -44.72 16.83 -11.16
CA ASN A 605 -46.12 17.16 -10.88
C ASN A 605 -46.83 16.05 -10.06
N GLU A 606 -46.65 14.77 -10.39
CA GLU A 606 -47.18 13.67 -9.59
C GLU A 606 -46.50 13.56 -8.22
N TYR A 607 -45.20 13.83 -8.13
CA TYR A 607 -44.49 13.88 -6.84
C TYR A 607 -45.02 14.99 -5.94
N ALA A 608 -45.31 16.18 -6.49
CA ALA A 608 -45.95 17.27 -5.77
C ALA A 608 -47.35 16.91 -5.25
N LYS A 609 -48.16 16.19 -6.05
CA LYS A 609 -49.48 15.67 -5.62
C LYS A 609 -49.33 14.63 -4.49
N LEU A 610 -48.37 13.69 -4.61
CA LEU A 610 -48.12 12.63 -3.65
C LEU A 610 -47.65 13.14 -2.28
N LEU A 611 -46.85 14.23 -2.25
CA LEU A 611 -46.37 14.83 -1.01
C LEU A 611 -47.47 15.47 -0.15
N LYS A 612 -48.69 15.69 -0.69
CA LYS A 612 -49.85 16.34 -0.03
C LYS A 612 -49.57 17.72 0.58
N PHE A 613 -48.41 18.31 0.31
CA PHE A 613 -47.98 19.58 0.87
C PHE A 613 -48.27 20.69 -0.14
N LYS A 614 -49.39 21.42 0.05
CA LYS A 614 -49.62 22.68 -0.67
C LYS A 614 -48.62 23.71 -0.15
N PRO A 615 -47.65 24.21 -0.95
CA PRO A 615 -46.75 25.24 -0.48
C PRO A 615 -47.53 26.55 -0.40
N SER A 616 -47.76 27.06 0.81
CA SER A 616 -48.24 28.43 1.00
C SER A 616 -47.09 29.38 0.70
N VAL A 617 -47.20 30.16 -0.38
CA VAL A 617 -46.25 31.22 -0.72
C VAL A 617 -46.11 32.16 0.48
N PRO A 618 -44.91 32.31 1.09
CA PRO A 618 -44.74 33.16 2.26
C PRO A 618 -45.07 34.63 1.95
N GLN A 619 -45.67 35.33 2.90
CA GLN A 619 -46.06 36.73 2.71
C GLN A 619 -44.80 37.60 2.53
N GLY A 620 -44.58 38.11 1.31
CA GLY A 620 -43.36 38.82 0.90
C GLY A 620 -42.47 38.06 -0.09
N ALA A 621 -42.76 36.80 -0.42
CA ALA A 621 -42.11 36.12 -1.54
C ALA A 621 -42.65 36.65 -2.88
N VAL A 622 -41.73 37.01 -3.78
CA VAL A 622 -42.04 37.52 -5.14
C VAL A 622 -41.93 36.39 -6.15
N GLU A 623 -42.90 36.30 -7.06
CA GLU A 623 -42.92 35.32 -8.15
C GLU A 623 -41.85 35.68 -9.20
N LEU A 624 -40.85 34.81 -9.37
CA LEU A 624 -39.70 35.04 -10.25
C LEU A 624 -39.96 34.51 -11.66
N CYS A 625 -40.65 35.30 -12.48
CA CYS A 625 -40.69 35.06 -13.93
C CYS A 625 -39.29 35.18 -14.55
N SER A 626 -39.03 34.44 -15.62
CA SER A 626 -37.77 34.44 -16.36
C SER A 626 -37.30 35.84 -16.78
N GLU A 627 -38.26 36.68 -17.15
CA GLU A 627 -38.13 38.08 -17.55
C GLU A 627 -37.65 38.96 -16.40
N MET A 628 -38.05 38.67 -15.16
CA MET A 628 -37.58 39.43 -13.98
C MET A 628 -36.11 39.14 -13.64
N MET A 629 -35.55 38.01 -14.11
CA MET A 629 -34.12 37.72 -14.03
C MET A 629 -33.33 38.24 -15.25
N ALA A 630 -33.98 38.42 -16.41
CA ALA A 630 -33.37 38.96 -17.62
C ALA A 630 -33.29 40.51 -17.62
N CYS A 631 -34.39 41.20 -17.30
CA CYS A 631 -34.49 42.67 -17.37
C CYS A 631 -33.50 43.49 -16.52
N PRO A 632 -32.97 42.99 -15.37
CA PRO A 632 -31.90 43.69 -14.64
C PRO A 632 -30.50 43.50 -15.26
N ALA A 633 -30.31 42.47 -16.08
CA ALA A 633 -29.04 42.19 -16.72
C ALA A 633 -28.74 43.22 -17.82
N LYS A 634 -27.46 43.51 -18.04
CA LYS A 634 -27.00 44.39 -19.12
C LYS A 634 -25.79 43.79 -19.83
N GLY A 635 -25.78 43.86 -21.16
CA GLY A 635 -24.65 43.40 -21.97
C GLY A 635 -24.63 41.88 -22.17
N THR A 636 -23.49 41.23 -21.96
CA THR A 636 -23.33 39.80 -22.32
C THR A 636 -24.25 38.86 -21.53
N TRP A 637 -24.61 39.20 -20.29
CA TRP A 637 -25.56 38.42 -19.50
C TRP A 637 -26.99 38.47 -20.04
N GLU A 638 -27.44 39.66 -20.45
CA GLU A 638 -28.73 39.88 -21.12
C GLU A 638 -28.81 39.02 -22.40
N LYS A 639 -27.74 39.07 -23.22
CA LYS A 639 -27.63 38.25 -24.44
C LYS A 639 -27.68 36.74 -24.13
N PHE A 640 -26.90 36.24 -23.17
CA PHE A 640 -26.89 34.81 -22.81
C PHE A 640 -28.26 34.33 -22.31
N MET A 641 -28.94 35.13 -21.48
CA MET A 641 -30.28 34.81 -20.98
C MET A 641 -31.30 34.75 -22.13
N VAL A 642 -31.30 35.75 -23.01
CA VAL A 642 -32.22 35.83 -24.17
C VAL A 642 -31.93 34.77 -25.24
N GLU A 643 -30.68 34.34 -25.41
CA GLU A 643 -30.31 33.23 -26.30
C GLU A 643 -30.60 31.84 -25.69
N SER A 644 -30.71 31.75 -24.35
CA SER A 644 -31.09 30.52 -23.64
C SER A 644 -32.61 30.37 -23.40
N MET A 645 -33.38 31.44 -23.60
CA MET A 645 -34.84 31.41 -23.55
C MET A 645 -35.42 30.65 -24.75
N VAL A 646 -36.38 29.75 -24.50
CA VAL A 646 -37.12 29.04 -25.56
C VAL A 646 -37.95 30.06 -26.36
N LYS A 647 -37.62 30.22 -27.64
CA LYS A 647 -38.19 31.27 -28.49
C LYS A 647 -39.62 30.91 -28.93
N SER A 648 -40.58 31.41 -28.16
CA SER A 648 -42.04 31.26 -28.33
C SER A 648 -42.58 29.84 -28.06
N PRO A 649 -43.72 29.70 -27.37
CA PRO A 649 -44.48 28.45 -27.40
C PRO A 649 -45.02 28.27 -28.82
N SER A 650 -44.42 27.35 -29.58
CA SER A 650 -44.80 27.03 -30.96
C SER A 650 -45.62 25.73 -30.98
N ASP A 651 -46.89 25.86 -30.61
CA ASP A 651 -48.02 24.93 -30.84
C ASP A 651 -47.84 23.42 -30.55
N LEU A 652 -46.78 23.04 -29.84
CA LEU A 652 -46.64 21.71 -29.25
C LEU A 652 -47.54 21.61 -28.01
N THR A 653 -48.78 21.15 -28.23
CA THR A 653 -49.64 20.62 -27.18
C THR A 653 -48.83 19.58 -26.37
N PRO A 654 -48.73 19.71 -25.03
CA PRO A 654 -47.98 18.76 -24.21
C PRO A 654 -48.39 17.32 -24.50
N CYS A 655 -47.41 16.43 -24.62
CA CYS A 655 -47.66 15.04 -24.99
C CYS A 655 -48.68 14.44 -24.02
N THR A 656 -49.89 14.14 -24.50
CA THR A 656 -50.96 13.67 -23.63
C THR A 656 -50.63 12.25 -23.18
N LEU A 657 -49.96 12.13 -22.02
CA LEU A 657 -49.62 10.83 -21.45
C LEU A 657 -50.89 9.97 -21.40
N PRO A 658 -50.81 8.71 -21.86
CA PRO A 658 -51.97 7.83 -21.85
C PRO A 658 -52.51 7.74 -20.40
N PRO A 659 -53.83 7.68 -20.22
CA PRO A 659 -54.44 7.69 -18.90
C PRO A 659 -53.82 6.62 -18.00
N PRO A 660 -53.61 6.91 -16.71
CA PRO A 660 -52.81 6.07 -15.83
C PRO A 660 -53.31 4.62 -15.87
N TYR A 661 -52.37 3.72 -16.17
CA TYR A 661 -52.59 2.29 -16.44
C TYR A 661 -53.76 1.73 -15.61
N ASP A 662 -54.90 1.50 -16.27
CA ASP A 662 -56.15 1.13 -15.59
C ASP A 662 -55.88 -0.03 -14.60
N PRO A 663 -56.42 -0.02 -13.37
CA PRO A 663 -56.17 -1.07 -12.41
C PRO A 663 -56.43 -2.49 -12.94
N SER A 664 -57.38 -2.68 -13.88
CA SER A 664 -57.61 -3.97 -14.56
C SER A 664 -56.52 -4.31 -15.59
N SER A 665 -55.95 -3.31 -16.26
CA SER A 665 -54.84 -3.40 -17.21
C SER A 665 -53.48 -3.54 -16.54
N LEU A 666 -53.26 -2.91 -15.38
CA LEU A 666 -52.08 -3.13 -14.54
C LEU A 666 -52.19 -4.46 -13.79
N GLN A 667 -53.35 -4.80 -13.23
CA GLN A 667 -53.59 -6.16 -12.70
C GLN A 667 -53.60 -7.20 -13.84
N GLY A 668 -53.89 -6.80 -15.08
CA GLY A 668 -53.79 -7.60 -16.29
C GLY A 668 -52.35 -7.80 -16.74
N PHE A 669 -51.51 -6.75 -16.69
CA PHE A 669 -50.07 -6.83 -16.91
C PHE A 669 -49.39 -7.63 -15.80
N LEU A 670 -49.77 -7.44 -14.54
CA LEU A 670 -49.29 -8.23 -13.41
C LEU A 670 -49.83 -9.67 -13.45
N LYS A 671 -51.07 -9.92 -13.90
CA LYS A 671 -51.56 -11.27 -14.21
C LYS A 671 -50.80 -11.88 -15.37
N ARG A 672 -50.44 -11.13 -16.42
CA ARG A 672 -49.58 -11.62 -17.52
C ARG A 672 -48.16 -11.90 -17.03
N LYS A 673 -47.58 -11.02 -16.20
CA LYS A 673 -46.25 -11.20 -15.60
C LYS A 673 -46.24 -12.40 -14.65
N ASP A 674 -47.19 -12.50 -13.73
CA ASP A 674 -47.34 -13.63 -12.82
C ASP A 674 -47.77 -14.90 -13.54
N LYS A 675 -48.49 -14.83 -14.66
CA LYS A 675 -48.79 -15.98 -15.53
C LYS A 675 -47.52 -16.43 -16.24
N SER A 676 -46.77 -15.55 -16.89
CA SER A 676 -45.48 -15.88 -17.50
C SER A 676 -44.47 -16.40 -16.48
N ILE A 677 -44.39 -15.80 -15.30
CA ILE A 677 -43.58 -16.29 -14.17
C ILE A 677 -44.10 -17.65 -13.72
N LYS A 678 -45.41 -17.86 -13.54
CA LYS A 678 -45.98 -19.18 -13.17
C LYS A 678 -45.89 -20.21 -14.28
N GLU A 679 -45.80 -19.82 -15.55
CA GLU A 679 -45.62 -20.70 -16.70
C GLU A 679 -44.13 -21.09 -16.83
N VAL A 680 -43.20 -20.16 -16.62
CA VAL A 680 -41.76 -20.45 -16.46
C VAL A 680 -41.51 -21.29 -15.19
N GLU A 681 -42.12 -20.97 -14.06
CA GLU A 681 -42.06 -21.77 -12.84
C GLU A 681 -42.74 -23.12 -13.02
N MET A 682 -43.86 -23.24 -13.73
CA MET A 682 -44.45 -24.55 -14.08
C MET A 682 -43.61 -25.32 -15.08
N PHE A 683 -42.91 -24.66 -16.00
CA PHE A 683 -41.97 -25.31 -16.93
C PHE A 683 -40.76 -25.85 -16.17
N LEU A 684 -40.13 -25.02 -15.33
CA LEU A 684 -39.04 -25.40 -14.43
C LEU A 684 -39.49 -26.47 -13.41
N LYS A 685 -40.70 -26.38 -12.88
CA LYS A 685 -41.28 -27.35 -11.94
C LYS A 685 -41.67 -28.65 -12.63
N ARG A 686 -42.16 -28.64 -13.87
CA ARG A 686 -42.36 -29.87 -14.69
C ARG A 686 -41.03 -30.52 -15.08
N ALA A 687 -39.99 -29.74 -15.36
CA ALA A 687 -38.62 -30.25 -15.55
C ALA A 687 -38.07 -30.89 -14.25
N ASN A 688 -38.34 -30.27 -13.08
CA ASN A 688 -37.96 -30.85 -11.78
C ASN A 688 -38.82 -32.07 -11.41
N GLU A 689 -40.12 -32.06 -11.67
CA GLU A 689 -41.05 -33.15 -11.34
C GLU A 689 -40.88 -34.38 -12.27
N SER A 690 -40.52 -34.19 -13.54
CA SER A 690 -40.11 -35.29 -14.43
C SER A 690 -38.75 -35.88 -14.02
N THR A 691 -37.88 -35.09 -13.39
CA THR A 691 -36.63 -35.58 -12.76
C THR A 691 -36.90 -36.32 -11.45
N MET A 692 -37.77 -35.78 -10.58
CA MET A 692 -38.15 -36.37 -9.29
C MET A 692 -38.99 -37.66 -9.42
N ARG A 693 -39.88 -37.75 -10.43
CA ARG A 693 -40.74 -38.94 -10.65
C ARG A 693 -39.93 -40.22 -10.89
N ARG A 694 -38.67 -40.15 -11.31
CA ARG A 694 -37.82 -41.32 -11.51
C ARG A 694 -37.21 -41.88 -10.22
N ASN A 695 -37.23 -41.13 -9.11
CA ASN A 695 -36.58 -41.52 -7.85
C ASN A 695 -37.55 -41.91 -6.72
N ASN A 696 -38.81 -41.43 -6.72
CA ASN A 696 -39.74 -41.64 -5.61
C ASN A 696 -40.67 -42.87 -5.74
N GLU A 697 -40.49 -43.73 -6.74
CA GLU A 697 -41.23 -44.99 -6.88
C GLU A 697 -40.82 -46.06 -5.83
N LYS A 698 -39.86 -45.75 -4.94
CA LYS A 698 -39.40 -46.62 -3.85
C LYS A 698 -39.33 -45.94 -2.47
N GLN A 699 -40.39 -45.27 -2.01
CA GLN A 699 -40.89 -45.40 -0.61
C GLN A 699 -42.11 -44.54 -0.27
N THR A 700 -43.18 -45.17 0.24
CA THR A 700 -43.93 -44.65 1.41
C THR A 700 -44.86 -45.71 2.02
N ARG A 701 -44.91 -45.80 3.36
CA ARG A 701 -45.78 -46.68 4.19
C ARG A 701 -45.37 -48.18 4.12
N TYR A 702 -45.59 -49.06 5.10
CA TYR A 702 -46.62 -49.11 6.17
C TYR A 702 -46.12 -49.70 7.52
N VAL A 703 -46.70 -49.23 8.63
CA VAL A 703 -46.90 -49.91 9.95
C VAL A 703 -47.93 -49.09 10.76
N PRO A 704 -48.50 -49.55 11.91
CA PRO A 704 -48.70 -50.92 12.45
C PRO A 704 -50.24 -51.23 12.55
N HIS A 705 -50.82 -52.25 13.20
CA HIS A 705 -50.44 -53.16 14.31
C HIS A 705 -51.14 -54.54 14.19
N HIS A 706 -50.55 -55.59 14.78
CA HIS A 706 -51.17 -56.32 15.92
C HIS A 706 -50.15 -57.15 16.73
N ARG A 707 -50.16 -56.94 18.05
CA ARG A 707 -49.78 -57.78 19.23
C ARG A 707 -48.72 -58.94 19.19
N VAL A 708 -48.02 -59.03 20.35
CA VAL A 708 -47.31 -60.17 21.03
C VAL A 708 -45.80 -60.45 20.74
N THR A 709 -44.97 -60.16 21.77
CA THR A 709 -43.68 -60.76 22.23
C THR A 709 -42.40 -60.91 21.38
N CYS A 710 -41.34 -60.23 21.87
CA CYS A 710 -40.04 -60.78 22.32
C CYS A 710 -38.80 -61.01 21.41
N TRP A 711 -37.67 -60.49 21.94
CA TRP A 711 -36.27 -60.96 21.87
C TRP A 711 -35.32 -60.57 20.70
N ARG A 712 -34.02 -60.78 20.97
CA ARG A 712 -32.76 -60.32 20.31
C ARG A 712 -32.05 -61.50 19.59
N PRO A 713 -30.83 -61.36 18.97
CA PRO A 713 -30.22 -60.35 18.08
C PRO A 713 -29.51 -61.01 16.83
N VAL A 714 -28.50 -60.36 16.19
CA VAL A 714 -27.26 -60.89 15.49
C VAL A 714 -26.90 -60.15 14.16
N LYS A 715 -25.74 -60.46 13.53
CA LYS A 715 -24.89 -59.64 12.59
C LYS A 715 -24.74 -60.26 11.17
N LYS A 716 -24.47 -59.47 10.10
CA LYS A 716 -23.34 -59.61 9.10
C LYS A 716 -23.44 -58.80 7.76
N LYS A 717 -22.39 -57.98 7.47
CA LYS A 717 -21.49 -57.78 6.28
C LYS A 717 -21.82 -58.16 4.79
N VAL A 718 -21.07 -57.51 3.85
CA VAL A 718 -20.63 -57.89 2.44
C VAL A 718 -21.60 -57.59 1.26
N SER A 719 -21.22 -57.15 0.01
CA SER A 719 -19.98 -56.57 -0.60
C SER A 719 -20.14 -55.97 -2.05
N THR A 720 -19.01 -55.49 -2.64
CA THR A 720 -18.53 -55.17 -4.04
C THR A 720 -19.19 -55.82 -5.29
N ALA A 721 -19.00 -55.41 -6.59
CA ALA A 721 -18.21 -54.34 -7.30
C ALA A 721 -18.61 -54.19 -8.82
N SER A 722 -17.80 -53.46 -9.62
CA SER A 722 -17.77 -53.25 -11.11
C SER A 722 -18.41 -51.93 -11.60
N VAL A 723 -17.78 -51.00 -12.35
CA VAL A 723 -16.51 -50.88 -13.11
C VAL A 723 -16.49 -51.54 -14.51
N VAL A 724 -15.79 -50.88 -15.47
CA VAL A 724 -15.60 -51.20 -16.90
C VAL A 724 -16.79 -50.87 -17.83
N PHE A 725 -16.85 -49.62 -18.31
CA PHE A 725 -17.51 -49.29 -19.59
C PHE A 725 -16.90 -48.05 -20.26
N PHE A 726 -16.61 -46.98 -19.51
CA PHE A 726 -16.10 -45.71 -20.04
C PHE A 726 -14.57 -45.55 -19.94
N LEU A 727 -13.84 -46.43 -20.65
CA LEU A 727 -12.39 -46.28 -20.91
C LEU A 727 -12.04 -46.35 -22.41
N LEU A 728 -13.03 -46.25 -23.30
CA LEU A 728 -12.89 -46.51 -24.74
C LEU A 728 -13.48 -45.42 -25.67
N VAL A 729 -13.68 -44.20 -25.16
CA VAL A 729 -13.84 -42.99 -26.00
C VAL A 729 -12.92 -41.85 -25.52
N SER A 730 -11.81 -42.23 -24.88
CA SER A 730 -10.58 -41.43 -24.93
C SER A 730 -9.94 -41.63 -26.30
N ALA A 731 -9.41 -40.54 -26.88
CA ALA A 731 -8.93 -40.46 -28.27
C ALA A 731 -10.03 -40.56 -29.34
N LEU A 732 -10.53 -39.40 -29.76
CA LEU A 732 -10.17 -38.82 -31.06
C LEU A 732 -10.38 -37.29 -31.03
N VAL A 733 -9.53 -36.53 -31.74
CA VAL A 733 -9.66 -35.09 -32.09
C VAL A 733 -10.13 -34.17 -30.93
N PHE A 734 -9.28 -33.60 -30.05
CA PHE A 734 -7.93 -33.01 -30.20
C PHE A 734 -7.95 -31.66 -30.96
N LEU A 735 -7.39 -30.60 -30.34
CA LEU A 735 -7.27 -29.17 -30.79
C LEU A 735 -8.61 -28.36 -30.77
N GLY A 736 -8.72 -27.10 -30.29
CA GLY A 736 -7.86 -26.12 -29.57
C GLY A 736 -8.73 -24.91 -29.09
N TRP A 737 -8.32 -23.80 -28.44
CA TRP A 737 -7.08 -23.23 -27.82
C TRP A 737 -7.44 -21.90 -27.03
N ILE A 738 -6.73 -21.47 -25.95
CA ILE A 738 -6.59 -20.04 -25.41
C ILE A 738 -7.83 -19.32 -24.72
N ASP A 739 -7.81 -18.30 -23.80
CA ASP A 739 -6.90 -17.86 -22.67
C ASP A 739 -7.41 -16.68 -21.71
N ILE A 740 -7.43 -16.87 -20.36
CA ILE A 740 -6.70 -16.08 -19.28
C ILE A 740 -7.15 -14.72 -18.53
N SER A 741 -6.59 -14.49 -17.28
CA SER A 741 -6.36 -13.30 -16.32
C SER A 741 -7.38 -12.16 -15.87
N ILE A 742 -7.14 -11.18 -14.93
CA ILE A 742 -6.88 -11.21 -13.41
C ILE A 742 -7.06 -9.84 -12.53
N TYR A 743 -6.72 -9.80 -11.19
CA TYR A 743 -6.74 -8.84 -9.96
C TYR A 743 -6.27 -7.30 -9.96
N SER A 744 -6.24 -6.35 -8.93
CA SER A 744 -6.79 -6.03 -7.51
C SER A 744 -6.14 -4.77 -6.74
N GLY A 745 -6.66 -4.16 -5.60
CA GLY A 745 -5.86 -3.26 -4.63
C GLY A 745 -6.53 -2.32 -3.52
N THR A 746 -5.77 -1.65 -2.54
CA THR A 746 -6.23 -0.95 -1.23
C THR A 746 -5.30 0.15 -0.47
N SER A 747 -5.65 0.74 0.76
CA SER A 747 -4.79 1.29 1.94
C SER A 747 -4.72 2.85 2.45
N SER A 748 -4.00 3.32 3.57
CA SER A 748 -3.78 4.73 4.22
C SER A 748 -2.41 5.00 5.03
N SER A 749 -1.80 6.10 5.67
CA SER A 749 -1.81 7.62 6.04
C SER A 749 -0.39 8.37 6.50
N SER A 750 -0.27 9.62 7.11
CA SER A 750 0.88 10.33 7.94
C SER A 750 1.92 11.51 7.50
N SER A 751 2.73 12.21 8.42
CA SER A 751 3.35 13.64 8.35
C SER A 751 4.73 14.13 9.11
N ASP A 752 4.99 15.40 9.63
CA ASP A 752 5.83 15.93 10.87
C ASP A 752 7.45 16.22 10.94
N LYS A 753 8.33 17.01 11.76
CA LYS A 753 8.55 18.12 12.88
C LYS A 753 9.98 18.94 12.82
N PRO A 754 10.80 19.63 13.79
CA PRO A 754 10.86 20.27 15.23
C PRO A 754 11.84 21.49 15.77
N ILE A 755 11.49 22.28 16.86
CA ILE A 755 12.23 23.00 18.05
C ILE A 755 13.15 24.34 18.03
N GLN A 756 13.34 25.06 19.20
CA GLN A 756 13.78 26.49 19.53
C GLN A 756 15.28 26.83 19.91
N ARG A 757 15.67 28.13 20.12
CA ARG A 757 17.04 28.68 20.47
C ARG A 757 17.08 30.07 21.21
N THR A 758 18.24 30.52 21.74
CA THR A 758 18.48 31.85 22.40
C THR A 758 19.39 32.85 21.61
N THR A 759 19.65 34.07 22.15
CA THR A 759 19.67 35.34 21.39
C THR A 759 20.94 36.23 21.44
N GLY A 760 21.16 37.01 20.37
CA GLY A 760 21.90 38.28 20.33
C GLY A 760 21.17 39.32 19.45
N LYS A 761 21.43 40.64 19.60
CA LYS A 761 20.66 41.73 18.93
C LYS A 761 21.23 42.13 17.55
N SER A 762 20.35 42.61 16.65
CA SER A 762 20.66 43.15 15.32
C SER A 762 20.09 44.58 15.11
N PRO A 763 20.46 45.29 14.02
CA PRO A 763 19.91 46.61 13.69
C PRO A 763 18.41 46.62 13.34
N LYS A 764 17.81 47.83 13.27
CA LYS A 764 16.42 48.04 12.82
C LYS A 764 16.31 48.14 11.29
N GLU A 765 15.14 47.75 10.78
CA GLU A 765 14.77 47.63 9.36
C GLU A 765 13.73 48.72 8.98
N GLN A 766 13.58 49.03 7.67
CA GLN A 766 12.73 50.14 7.19
C GLN A 766 11.38 49.64 6.64
N GLU A 767 10.26 50.14 7.18
CA GLU A 767 8.90 49.77 6.74
C GLU A 767 8.35 50.66 5.60
N PHE A 768 7.49 50.08 4.76
CA PHE A 768 6.80 50.67 3.61
C PHE A 768 5.27 50.52 3.76
N PRO A 769 4.55 51.47 4.40
CA PRO A 769 3.11 51.39 4.60
C PRO A 769 2.30 51.58 3.30
N LEU A 770 1.04 51.14 3.30
CA LEU A 770 0.11 51.31 2.16
C LEU A 770 -0.19 52.79 1.89
N LYS A 771 -0.17 53.17 0.61
CA LYS A 771 -0.48 54.54 0.17
C LYS A 771 -1.95 54.69 -0.24
N CYS A 772 -2.84 54.45 0.73
CA CYS A 772 -4.29 54.54 0.53
C CYS A 772 -4.77 55.98 0.41
N THR A 773 -5.49 56.28 -0.67
CA THR A 773 -6.05 57.60 -0.98
C THR A 773 -7.39 57.74 -0.28
N LYS A 774 -7.45 58.48 0.83
CA LYS A 774 -8.69 58.68 1.61
C LYS A 774 -9.84 59.14 0.70
N GLY A 775 -10.94 58.37 0.71
CA GLY A 775 -12.18 58.69 0.00
C GLY A 775 -12.29 58.19 -1.45
N ASN A 776 -11.21 57.73 -2.09
CA ASN A 776 -11.28 57.25 -3.47
C ASN A 776 -11.60 55.74 -3.56
N LYS A 777 -12.73 55.38 -4.19
CA LYS A 777 -13.08 53.98 -4.48
C LYS A 777 -12.16 53.33 -5.53
N ASN A 778 -11.66 54.14 -6.47
CA ASN A 778 -10.80 53.69 -7.56
C ASN A 778 -9.34 53.92 -7.19
N GLN A 779 -8.86 53.24 -6.14
CA GLN A 779 -7.45 53.24 -5.77
C GLN A 779 -6.63 52.61 -6.90
N THR A 780 -5.79 53.40 -7.56
CA THR A 780 -4.80 52.90 -8.52
C THR A 780 -3.48 52.60 -7.81
N CYS A 781 -2.55 51.95 -8.52
CA CYS A 781 -1.17 51.84 -8.05
C CYS A 781 -0.49 53.22 -8.11
N PRO A 782 0.12 53.70 -7.00
CA PRO A 782 0.99 54.88 -7.03
C PRO A 782 2.16 54.71 -8.00
N LYS A 783 2.93 55.76 -8.29
CA LYS A 783 4.14 55.62 -9.12
C LYS A 783 5.27 54.89 -8.38
N ASN A 784 5.44 55.17 -7.08
CA ASN A 784 6.51 54.61 -6.23
C ASN A 784 5.88 53.95 -4.99
N TYR A 785 5.22 52.80 -5.15
CA TYR A 785 4.48 52.12 -4.06
C TYR A 785 5.32 51.11 -3.31
N TYR A 786 5.93 50.17 -4.02
CA TYR A 786 7.17 49.52 -3.61
C TYR A 786 8.33 49.99 -4.51
N PRO A 787 9.59 49.95 -4.04
CA PRO A 787 10.73 50.07 -4.93
C PRO A 787 10.77 48.85 -5.85
N THR A 788 10.94 49.02 -7.16
CA THR A 788 11.20 47.89 -8.07
C THR A 788 12.65 47.44 -8.04
N THR A 789 13.59 48.29 -7.60
CA THR A 789 15.03 48.01 -7.53
C THR A 789 15.67 48.66 -6.30
N THR A 790 15.52 48.05 -5.12
CA THR A 790 16.36 48.35 -3.95
C THR A 790 17.51 47.36 -3.84
N HIS A 791 18.56 47.60 -4.62
CA HIS A 791 19.91 47.23 -4.20
C HIS A 791 20.59 48.52 -3.75
N ASN A 792 20.70 48.72 -2.43
CA ASN A 792 21.59 49.76 -1.91
C ASN A 792 23.03 49.29 -2.20
N PRO A 793 23.90 50.07 -2.88
CA PRO A 793 25.28 49.66 -3.13
C PRO A 793 26.07 49.39 -1.84
N ASP A 794 25.78 50.17 -0.79
CA ASP A 794 26.55 50.17 0.47
C ASP A 794 26.07 49.11 1.48
N ARG A 795 25.00 48.37 1.16
CA ARG A 795 24.60 47.16 1.89
C ARG A 795 24.78 45.93 0.99
N PRO A 796 25.82 45.10 1.20
CA PRO A 796 25.90 43.82 0.50
C PRO A 796 24.70 42.96 0.91
N ILE A 797 23.97 42.43 -0.08
CA ILE A 797 22.90 41.46 0.18
C ILE A 797 23.52 40.26 0.88
N SER A 798 23.07 40.00 2.11
CA SER A 798 23.61 38.88 2.89
C SER A 798 23.15 37.56 2.26
N SER A 799 24.11 36.71 1.88
CA SER A 799 23.82 35.41 1.30
C SER A 799 23.12 34.52 2.32
N SER A 800 21.90 34.09 2.00
CA SER A 800 21.15 33.18 2.86
C SER A 800 21.78 31.80 2.80
N ASN A 801 22.74 31.55 3.70
CA ASN A 801 23.42 30.27 3.89
C ASN A 801 22.47 29.15 4.39
N LYS A 802 21.15 29.35 4.29
CA LYS A 802 20.09 28.40 4.65
C LYS A 802 19.54 27.76 3.38
N THR A 803 19.54 26.43 3.31
CA THR A 803 18.76 25.68 2.32
C THR A 803 17.28 25.75 2.67
N CYS A 804 16.40 25.78 1.67
CA CYS A 804 14.96 25.73 1.91
C CYS A 804 14.48 24.38 2.49
N PRO A 805 13.31 24.35 3.15
CA PRO A 805 12.62 23.13 3.54
C PRO A 805 12.51 22.10 2.41
N SER A 806 12.54 20.82 2.78
CA SER A 806 12.74 19.74 1.79
C SER A 806 11.60 19.60 0.76
N TYR A 807 10.39 20.08 1.07
CA TYR A 807 9.23 20.03 0.17
C TYR A 807 9.37 20.93 -1.07
N PHE A 808 10.22 21.95 -1.04
CA PHE A 808 10.51 22.82 -2.20
C PHE A 808 10.99 22.05 -3.42
N ARG A 809 11.63 20.89 -3.22
CA ARG A 809 12.10 20.01 -4.29
C ARG A 809 10.98 19.52 -5.22
N TRP A 810 9.71 19.60 -4.81
CA TRP A 810 8.54 19.24 -5.63
C TRP A 810 8.26 20.22 -6.78
N ILE A 811 8.68 21.48 -6.67
CA ILE A 811 8.60 22.48 -7.75
C ILE A 811 9.14 21.91 -9.08
N HIS A 812 10.25 21.17 -9.00
CA HIS A 812 10.89 20.55 -10.15
C HIS A 812 10.17 19.31 -10.72
N GLU A 813 9.34 18.62 -9.93
CA GLU A 813 8.51 17.48 -10.37
C GLU A 813 7.25 17.99 -11.11
N ASP A 814 6.63 19.06 -10.62
CA ASP A 814 5.40 19.59 -11.21
C ASP A 814 5.68 20.30 -12.54
N LEU A 815 6.74 21.12 -12.58
CA LEU A 815 7.21 21.78 -13.80
C LEU A 815 7.90 20.84 -14.82
N ARG A 816 8.18 19.57 -14.47
CA ARG A 816 9.02 18.67 -15.29
C ARG A 816 8.52 18.51 -16.73
N HIS A 817 7.21 18.57 -16.94
CA HIS A 817 6.55 18.28 -18.21
C HIS A 817 6.94 19.26 -19.32
N TRP A 818 7.25 20.50 -18.94
CA TRP A 818 7.70 21.55 -19.87
C TRP A 818 9.22 21.74 -19.88
N LYS A 819 9.98 20.99 -19.07
CA LYS A 819 11.44 21.17 -18.91
C LYS A 819 12.23 21.03 -20.21
N HIS A 820 11.75 20.21 -21.14
CA HIS A 820 12.39 19.99 -22.45
C HIS A 820 11.62 20.66 -23.60
N THR A 821 10.29 20.63 -23.58
CA THR A 821 9.46 21.26 -24.62
C THR A 821 9.45 22.78 -24.53
N GLY A 822 9.69 23.34 -23.34
CA GLY A 822 9.29 24.68 -22.94
C GLY A 822 7.76 24.83 -22.86
N ILE A 823 7.36 26.01 -22.41
CA ILE A 823 5.97 26.50 -22.39
C ILE A 823 5.82 27.50 -23.55
N THR A 824 4.97 27.18 -24.52
CA THR A 824 4.63 28.12 -25.61
C THR A 824 3.36 28.91 -25.27
N ARG A 825 3.15 30.08 -25.88
CA ARG A 825 1.92 30.86 -25.70
C ARG A 825 0.66 30.04 -26.00
N LYS A 826 0.70 29.19 -27.04
CA LYS A 826 -0.39 28.23 -27.37
C LYS A 826 -0.62 27.16 -26.29
N MET A 827 0.38 26.82 -25.47
CA MET A 827 0.17 25.94 -24.32
C MET A 827 -0.59 26.66 -23.20
N VAL A 828 -0.22 27.92 -22.91
CA VAL A 828 -0.87 28.78 -21.90
C VAL A 828 -2.32 29.08 -22.30
N GLU A 829 -2.59 29.53 -23.53
CA GLU A 829 -3.95 29.86 -23.99
C GLU A 829 -4.92 28.66 -23.95
N ARG A 830 -4.45 27.41 -24.05
CA ARG A 830 -5.33 26.22 -23.86
C ARG A 830 -5.87 26.06 -22.44
N ALA A 831 -5.26 26.71 -21.44
CA ALA A 831 -5.80 26.76 -20.08
C ALA A 831 -6.88 27.85 -19.91
N ARG A 832 -7.05 28.77 -20.86
CA ARG A 832 -7.94 29.95 -20.75
C ARG A 832 -9.39 29.59 -20.40
N ASN A 833 -9.95 28.57 -21.04
CA ASN A 833 -11.34 28.13 -20.83
C ASN A 833 -11.59 27.46 -19.47
N THR A 834 -10.52 27.25 -18.69
CA THR A 834 -10.56 26.55 -17.39
C THR A 834 -10.06 27.45 -16.27
N ALA A 835 -9.11 28.34 -16.57
CA ALA A 835 -8.63 29.35 -15.65
C ALA A 835 -9.73 30.31 -15.18
N HIS A 836 -9.63 30.72 -13.92
CA HIS A 836 -10.36 31.82 -13.34
C HIS A 836 -9.71 33.17 -13.69
N PHE A 837 -8.38 33.22 -13.69
CA PHE A 837 -7.60 34.38 -14.11
C PHE A 837 -6.27 34.01 -14.77
N ARG A 838 -5.77 34.92 -15.60
CA ARG A 838 -4.38 34.97 -16.06
C ARG A 838 -3.66 36.05 -15.28
N LEU A 839 -2.45 35.74 -14.83
CA LEU A 839 -1.54 36.68 -14.17
C LEU A 839 -0.30 36.87 -15.02
N VAL A 840 0.11 38.12 -15.19
CA VAL A 840 1.32 38.52 -15.93
C VAL A 840 2.17 39.41 -15.04
N ILE A 841 3.44 39.07 -14.87
CA ILE A 841 4.41 39.91 -14.17
C ILE A 841 5.40 40.42 -15.22
N VAL A 842 5.60 41.74 -15.28
CA VAL A 842 6.56 42.40 -16.18
C VAL A 842 7.23 43.54 -15.43
N ASN A 843 8.57 43.65 -15.49
CA ASN A 843 9.35 44.68 -14.80
C ASN A 843 9.03 44.79 -13.29
N GLY A 844 8.72 43.67 -12.63
CA GLY A 844 8.33 43.62 -11.21
C GLY A 844 6.93 44.17 -10.88
N LYS A 845 6.11 44.52 -11.89
CA LYS A 845 4.68 44.88 -11.74
C LYS A 845 3.79 43.71 -12.12
N ALA A 846 2.68 43.52 -11.39
CA ALA A 846 1.69 42.48 -11.66
C ALA A 846 0.49 43.03 -12.45
N TYR A 847 -0.05 42.22 -13.36
CA TYR A 847 -1.22 42.54 -14.19
C TYR A 847 -2.16 41.33 -14.26
N VAL A 848 -3.47 41.52 -14.07
CA VAL A 848 -4.47 40.44 -14.09
C VAL A 848 -5.50 40.59 -15.21
N GLU A 849 -5.81 39.50 -15.90
CA GLU A 849 -6.97 39.35 -16.81
C GLU A 849 -7.88 38.28 -16.16
N LYS A 850 -9.05 38.67 -15.62
CA LYS A 850 -10.02 37.70 -15.05
C LYS A 850 -10.93 37.15 -16.16
N TYR A 851 -11.26 35.86 -16.10
CA TYR A 851 -12.13 35.17 -17.07
C TYR A 851 -13.49 34.76 -16.51
N ARG A 852 -13.53 34.31 -15.25
CA ARG A 852 -14.75 33.93 -14.54
C ARG A 852 -14.62 34.23 -13.05
N GLU A 853 -15.75 34.43 -12.39
CA GLU A 853 -15.78 34.64 -10.93
C GLU A 853 -15.35 33.37 -10.20
N SER A 854 -14.59 33.54 -9.11
CA SER A 854 -14.20 32.44 -8.24
C SER A 854 -15.32 32.10 -7.26
N ILE A 855 -15.44 30.83 -6.91
CA ILE A 855 -16.02 30.43 -5.63
C ILE A 855 -15.21 31.15 -4.54
N GLN A 856 -15.86 32.00 -3.73
CA GLN A 856 -15.24 32.70 -2.60
C GLN A 856 -14.05 33.61 -2.98
N THR A 857 -13.45 34.28 -1.99
CA THR A 857 -12.28 35.18 -2.12
C THR A 857 -10.96 34.45 -2.47
N ARG A 858 -11.03 33.26 -3.08
CA ARG A 858 -9.87 32.41 -3.39
C ARG A 858 -8.91 33.11 -4.36
N ASP A 859 -9.44 33.65 -5.45
CA ASP A 859 -8.66 34.42 -6.43
C ASP A 859 -8.07 35.69 -5.79
N MET A 860 -8.87 36.43 -5.02
CA MET A 860 -8.48 37.65 -4.30
C MET A 860 -7.28 37.42 -3.38
N PHE A 861 -7.35 36.43 -2.47
CA PHE A 861 -6.26 36.19 -1.53
C PHE A 861 -5.05 35.47 -2.17
N SER A 862 -5.24 34.67 -3.23
CA SER A 862 -4.11 34.17 -4.04
C SER A 862 -3.36 35.28 -4.79
N LEU A 863 -4.07 36.23 -5.40
CA LEU A 863 -3.47 37.41 -6.03
C LEU A 863 -2.77 38.29 -5.00
N TRP A 864 -3.41 38.55 -3.86
CA TRP A 864 -2.82 39.29 -2.74
C TRP A 864 -1.49 38.69 -2.28
N GLY A 865 -1.41 37.36 -2.16
CA GLY A 865 -0.20 36.66 -1.78
C GLY A 865 0.98 36.87 -2.74
N ILE A 866 0.71 36.90 -4.04
CA ILE A 866 1.75 37.17 -5.06
C ILE A 866 2.20 38.64 -5.03
N LEU A 867 1.32 39.57 -4.65
CA LEU A 867 1.73 40.96 -4.39
C LEU A 867 2.60 41.09 -3.14
N GLN A 868 2.33 40.32 -2.08
CA GLN A 868 3.20 40.29 -0.90
C GLN A 868 4.57 39.70 -1.21
N LEU A 869 4.63 38.68 -2.08
CA LEU A 869 5.88 38.12 -2.60
C LEU A 869 6.71 39.17 -3.36
N LEU A 870 6.08 39.96 -4.25
CA LEU A 870 6.74 41.04 -4.97
C LEU A 870 7.23 42.17 -4.04
N ARG A 871 6.53 42.41 -2.91
CA ARG A 871 6.98 43.34 -1.86
C ARG A 871 8.16 42.80 -1.04
N LEU A 872 8.27 41.48 -0.86
CA LEU A 872 9.36 40.85 -0.11
C LEU A 872 10.66 40.75 -0.94
N TYR A 873 10.54 40.43 -2.23
CA TYR A 873 11.66 40.27 -3.16
C TYR A 873 11.55 41.20 -4.39
N PRO A 874 11.52 42.54 -4.19
CA PRO A 874 11.30 43.51 -5.25
C PRO A 874 12.33 43.39 -6.38
N GLY A 875 11.84 43.30 -7.61
CA GLY A 875 12.67 43.17 -8.82
C GLY A 875 13.46 41.86 -8.97
N ARG A 876 13.35 40.92 -8.01
CA ARG A 876 14.09 39.66 -8.04
C ARG A 876 13.33 38.52 -8.73
N LEU A 877 12.01 38.67 -8.94
CA LEU A 877 11.23 37.77 -9.78
C LEU A 877 11.36 38.16 -11.27
N PRO A 878 11.59 37.21 -12.18
CA PRO A 878 11.62 37.47 -13.62
C PRO A 878 10.22 37.77 -14.19
N ASP A 879 10.18 38.36 -15.39
CA ASP A 879 8.95 38.47 -16.19
C ASP A 879 8.33 37.07 -16.39
N LEU A 880 7.02 36.91 -16.15
CA LEU A 880 6.30 35.64 -16.36
C LEU A 880 4.83 35.82 -16.73
N GLU A 881 4.23 34.77 -17.28
CA GLU A 881 2.81 34.74 -17.69
C GLU A 881 2.19 33.37 -17.32
N LEU A 882 1.16 33.35 -16.47
CA LEU A 882 0.52 32.12 -15.97
C LEU A 882 -1.01 32.17 -16.01
N MET A 883 -1.60 30.97 -15.93
CA MET A 883 -3.06 30.73 -15.86
C MET A 883 -3.37 30.02 -14.54
N PHE A 884 -4.41 30.46 -13.82
CA PHE A 884 -4.76 29.96 -12.50
C PHE A 884 -6.23 29.54 -12.42
N ASP A 885 -6.53 28.39 -11.80
CA ASP A 885 -7.88 27.90 -11.56
C ASP A 885 -8.13 27.62 -10.06
N CYS A 886 -9.15 28.30 -9.52
CA CYS A 886 -9.53 28.33 -8.11
C CYS A 886 -10.54 27.23 -7.68
N ASP A 887 -11.06 26.41 -8.60
CA ASP A 887 -11.98 25.30 -8.26
C ASP A 887 -11.31 24.20 -7.41
N ASP A 888 -12.09 23.29 -6.82
CA ASP A 888 -11.58 22.24 -5.92
C ASP A 888 -10.79 21.10 -6.61
N ARG A 889 -11.26 20.60 -7.76
CA ARG A 889 -10.77 19.34 -8.37
C ARG A 889 -9.73 19.57 -9.49
N PRO A 890 -8.63 18.80 -9.57
CA PRO A 890 -7.69 18.85 -10.69
C PRO A 890 -8.33 18.50 -12.04
N VAL A 891 -7.83 19.09 -13.13
CA VAL A 891 -8.49 19.05 -14.46
C VAL A 891 -7.58 18.77 -15.65
N VAL A 892 -6.26 18.58 -15.46
CA VAL A 892 -5.32 18.31 -16.57
C VAL A 892 -4.87 16.85 -16.57
N PRO A 893 -5.54 15.90 -17.25
CA PRO A 893 -5.33 14.47 -17.00
C PRO A 893 -4.11 13.94 -17.76
N SER A 894 -3.16 13.34 -17.04
CA SER A 894 -1.90 12.76 -17.58
C SER A 894 -2.09 11.62 -18.59
N LYS A 895 -3.33 11.15 -18.80
CA LYS A 895 -3.68 10.22 -19.86
C LYS A 895 -3.70 10.87 -21.25
N ASP A 896 -4.06 12.15 -21.33
CA ASP A 896 -4.38 12.82 -22.60
C ASP A 896 -3.14 13.51 -23.23
N PHE A 897 -2.03 13.54 -22.48
CA PHE A 897 -0.79 14.25 -22.82
C PHE A 897 0.42 13.31 -22.96
N ARG A 898 0.22 12.14 -23.60
CA ARG A 898 1.22 11.04 -23.69
C ARG A 898 2.03 10.97 -25.00
N GLY A 899 1.71 11.80 -25.99
CA GLY A 899 2.44 11.85 -27.27
C GLY A 899 3.60 12.85 -27.29
N PRO A 900 4.59 12.72 -28.19
CA PRO A 900 5.78 13.58 -28.23
C PRO A 900 5.47 15.07 -28.50
N ASN A 901 4.36 15.38 -29.17
CA ASN A 901 3.88 16.75 -29.40
C ASN A 901 2.77 17.19 -28.41
N ALA A 902 2.40 16.34 -27.45
CA ALA A 902 1.24 16.53 -26.58
C ALA A 902 1.59 17.22 -25.25
N GLY A 903 2.31 18.34 -25.29
CA GLY A 903 2.62 19.10 -24.08
C GLY A 903 1.33 19.59 -23.37
N PRO A 904 1.21 19.46 -22.03
CA PRO A 904 0.02 19.88 -21.30
C PRO A 904 -0.16 21.41 -21.22
N PRO A 905 -1.37 21.92 -20.94
CA PRO A 905 -1.57 23.32 -20.56
C PRO A 905 -1.03 23.56 -19.13
N PRO A 906 -0.21 24.59 -18.89
CA PRO A 906 0.22 24.96 -17.55
C PRO A 906 -0.90 25.70 -16.82
N LEU A 907 -1.52 25.02 -15.86
CA LEU A 907 -2.61 25.57 -15.04
C LEU A 907 -2.22 25.47 -13.56
N PHE A 908 -2.20 26.60 -12.87
CA PHE A 908 -1.90 26.69 -11.43
C PHE A 908 -3.16 26.46 -10.60
N ARG A 909 -3.06 25.64 -9.55
CA ARG A 909 -4.19 25.20 -8.70
C ARG A 909 -3.75 24.92 -7.27
N TYR A 910 -4.72 24.76 -6.37
CA TYR A 910 -4.47 24.46 -4.95
C TYR A 910 -4.12 22.99 -4.64
N CYS A 911 -4.53 22.05 -5.49
CA CYS A 911 -4.16 20.64 -5.34
C CYS A 911 -3.98 19.92 -6.69
N SER A 912 -3.36 18.73 -6.64
CA SER A 912 -3.15 17.80 -7.75
C SER A 912 -3.25 16.35 -7.24
N ASP A 913 -3.32 15.37 -8.14
CA ASP A 913 -3.31 13.94 -7.83
C ASP A 913 -2.34 13.16 -8.74
N TRP A 914 -2.14 11.86 -8.49
CA TRP A 914 -1.16 11.05 -9.23
C TRP A 914 -1.47 10.81 -10.72
N SER A 915 -2.68 11.16 -11.17
CA SER A 915 -3.17 11.06 -12.53
C SER A 915 -3.34 12.41 -13.23
N SER A 916 -3.20 13.54 -12.54
CA SER A 916 -3.28 14.89 -13.11
C SER A 916 -1.91 15.57 -13.28
N LEU A 917 -1.88 16.76 -13.91
CA LEU A 917 -0.67 17.51 -14.31
C LEU A 917 -0.72 19.00 -13.89
N ASP A 918 -1.73 19.38 -13.12
CA ASP A 918 -1.97 20.71 -12.58
C ASP A 918 -0.81 21.16 -11.66
N ILE A 919 -0.38 22.42 -11.78
CA ILE A 919 0.77 22.99 -11.06
C ILE A 919 0.31 23.44 -9.66
N VAL A 920 0.85 22.85 -8.60
CA VAL A 920 0.36 23.10 -7.23
C VAL A 920 0.95 24.40 -6.64
N PHE A 921 0.07 25.25 -6.13
CA PHE A 921 0.38 26.56 -5.57
C PHE A 921 -0.20 26.72 -4.15
N PRO A 922 0.42 27.50 -3.25
CA PRO A 922 -0.14 27.77 -1.92
C PRO A 922 -1.56 28.35 -1.98
N ASP A 923 -2.44 27.82 -1.13
CA ASP A 923 -3.84 28.21 -1.12
C ASP A 923 -4.07 29.61 -0.52
N TRP A 924 -5.22 30.19 -0.87
CA TRP A 924 -5.60 31.54 -0.50
C TRP A 924 -5.63 31.77 1.03
N SER A 925 -5.94 30.74 1.83
CA SER A 925 -6.12 30.86 3.28
C SER A 925 -4.81 31.03 4.05
N PHE A 926 -3.66 31.05 3.36
CA PHE A 926 -2.41 31.56 3.92
C PHE A 926 -2.48 33.06 4.24
N TRP A 927 -3.20 33.85 3.44
CA TRP A 927 -3.38 35.29 3.64
C TRP A 927 -4.73 35.67 4.27
N GLY A 928 -5.67 34.73 4.31
CA GLY A 928 -6.95 34.85 5.01
C GLY A 928 -8.08 34.15 4.26
N TRP A 929 -9.16 33.85 4.96
CA TRP A 929 -10.41 33.36 4.37
C TRP A 929 -11.57 34.01 5.11
N ALA A 930 -12.00 35.16 4.60
CA ALA A 930 -12.74 36.14 5.37
C ALA A 930 -14.23 35.80 5.55
N GLU A 931 -14.83 35.07 4.60
CA GLU A 931 -16.22 34.63 4.64
C GLU A 931 -16.52 33.64 5.77
N ILE A 932 -15.50 32.91 6.23
CA ILE A 932 -15.56 32.02 7.40
C ILE A 932 -14.65 32.48 8.54
N ASN A 933 -14.24 33.76 8.53
CA ASN A 933 -13.49 34.44 9.59
C ASN A 933 -12.14 33.78 9.99
N ILE A 934 -11.52 32.99 9.10
CA ILE A 934 -10.19 32.41 9.37
C ILE A 934 -9.11 33.45 9.05
N LYS A 935 -8.45 33.93 10.11
CA LYS A 935 -7.37 34.93 10.08
C LYS A 935 -6.19 34.49 9.18
N PRO A 936 -5.26 35.38 8.81
CA PRO A 936 -4.06 35.00 8.10
C PRO A 936 -3.25 33.93 8.84
N TRP A 937 -2.55 33.09 8.08
CA TRP A 937 -1.87 31.91 8.62
C TRP A 937 -0.88 32.23 9.74
N LYS A 938 -0.11 33.31 9.62
CA LYS A 938 0.83 33.76 10.66
C LYS A 938 0.14 33.95 12.02
N SER A 939 -1.07 34.52 12.05
CA SER A 939 -1.82 34.77 13.27
C SER A 939 -2.46 33.50 13.80
N VAL A 940 -3.14 32.72 12.95
CA VAL A 940 -3.76 31.44 13.34
C VAL A 940 -2.72 30.46 13.91
N LEU A 941 -1.50 30.47 13.35
CA LEU A 941 -0.40 29.64 13.82
C LEU A 941 0.07 30.03 15.23
N GLU A 942 0.08 31.32 15.58
CA GLU A 942 0.36 31.78 16.96
C GLU A 942 -0.82 31.57 17.91
N ASP A 943 -2.08 31.73 17.44
CA ASP A 943 -3.27 31.38 18.21
C ASP A 943 -3.28 29.88 18.57
N ILE A 944 -2.97 29.00 17.61
CA ILE A 944 -2.87 27.56 17.82
C ILE A 944 -1.66 27.21 18.71
N LYS A 945 -0.49 27.87 18.57
CA LYS A 945 0.64 27.74 19.52
C LYS A 945 0.25 28.12 20.96
N GLN A 946 -0.70 29.04 21.15
CA GLN A 946 -1.24 29.39 22.47
C GLN A 946 -2.30 28.37 22.92
N GLY A 947 -3.24 28.00 22.06
CA GLY A 947 -4.25 26.95 22.31
C GLY A 947 -3.62 25.63 22.76
N ASN A 948 -2.54 25.22 22.09
CA ASN A 948 -1.77 24.03 22.44
C ASN A 948 -1.23 24.03 23.89
N LYS A 949 -0.96 25.20 24.46
CA LYS A 949 -0.45 25.37 25.84
C LYS A 949 -1.57 25.39 26.90
N ARG A 950 -2.83 25.67 26.52
CA ARG A 950 -3.97 25.77 27.47
C ARG A 950 -4.24 24.45 28.20
N THR A 951 -3.97 23.32 27.57
CA THR A 951 -4.14 21.98 28.16
C THR A 951 -2.95 21.11 27.81
N LYS A 952 -2.21 20.64 28.82
CA LYS A 952 -1.07 19.72 28.65
C LYS A 952 -1.55 18.48 27.89
N TRP A 953 -0.71 17.92 27.03
CA TRP A 953 -1.11 16.84 26.13
C TRP A 953 -1.76 15.62 26.84
N LYS A 954 -1.25 15.24 28.02
CA LYS A 954 -1.82 14.15 28.83
C LYS A 954 -3.22 14.45 29.37
N ASP A 955 -3.58 15.72 29.51
CA ASP A 955 -4.81 16.18 30.14
C ASP A 955 -5.89 16.52 29.08
N ARG A 956 -5.53 16.52 27.79
CA ARG A 956 -6.45 16.68 26.64
C ARG A 956 -7.45 15.52 26.54
N VAL A 957 -8.61 15.78 25.94
CA VAL A 957 -9.70 14.81 25.76
C VAL A 957 -9.23 13.60 24.93
N PRO A 958 -9.43 12.35 25.39
CA PRO A 958 -8.82 11.16 24.76
C PRO A 958 -9.54 10.64 23.50
N TYR A 959 -10.51 11.37 22.95
CA TYR A 959 -11.32 10.95 21.81
C TYR A 959 -10.78 11.49 20.48
N ALA A 960 -11.09 10.81 19.38
CA ALA A 960 -10.80 11.24 18.02
C ALA A 960 -11.85 12.24 17.52
N TYR A 961 -11.44 13.51 17.38
CA TYR A 961 -12.35 14.62 17.06
C TYR A 961 -12.42 14.91 15.56
N TRP A 962 -13.65 15.08 15.07
CA TRP A 962 -13.93 15.73 13.79
C TRP A 962 -15.05 16.76 13.95
N ARG A 963 -14.92 17.89 13.26
CA ARG A 963 -16.01 18.84 13.01
C ARG A 963 -15.90 19.30 11.56
N GLY A 964 -16.99 19.20 10.81
CA GLY A 964 -17.02 19.62 9.41
C GLY A 964 -18.38 19.42 8.75
N ASN A 965 -18.57 20.07 7.61
CA ASN A 965 -19.77 19.86 6.79
C ASN A 965 -19.67 18.49 6.09
N PRO A 966 -20.65 17.58 6.27
CA PRO A 966 -20.64 16.24 5.68
C PRO A 966 -21.21 16.22 4.25
N SER A 967 -22.10 17.14 3.91
CA SER A 967 -22.82 17.20 2.63
C SER A 967 -21.91 17.43 1.41
N VAL A 968 -20.68 17.88 1.62
CA VAL A 968 -19.69 18.11 0.56
C VAL A 968 -19.02 16.84 0.02
N ALA A 969 -19.18 15.68 0.67
CA ALA A 969 -18.58 14.43 0.20
C ALA A 969 -19.27 13.15 0.75
N PRO A 970 -19.55 12.15 -0.08
CA PRO A 970 -20.06 10.84 0.38
C PRO A 970 -19.17 10.17 1.43
N THR A 971 -17.85 10.38 1.39
CA THR A 971 -16.89 9.88 2.38
C THR A 971 -17.07 10.51 3.77
N ARG A 972 -17.54 11.76 3.87
CA ARG A 972 -17.85 12.42 5.14
C ARG A 972 -19.19 11.96 5.70
N ASN A 973 -20.18 11.71 4.85
CA ASN A 973 -21.41 11.01 5.22
C ASN A 973 -21.13 9.56 5.69
N ASP A 974 -20.11 8.90 5.13
CA ASP A 974 -19.65 7.57 5.59
C ASP A 974 -18.96 7.65 6.96
N LEU A 975 -18.12 8.66 7.20
CA LEU A 975 -17.49 8.91 8.52
C LEU A 975 -18.53 9.10 9.64
N LEU A 976 -19.66 9.75 9.38
CA LEU A 976 -20.75 9.89 10.36
C LEU A 976 -21.37 8.54 10.79
N LYS A 977 -21.12 7.44 10.07
CA LYS A 977 -21.52 6.09 10.48
C LYS A 977 -20.63 5.49 11.58
N CYS A 978 -19.70 6.26 12.16
CA CYS A 978 -19.08 5.92 13.44
C CYS A 978 -19.85 6.52 14.64
N ASN A 979 -20.91 7.31 14.41
CA ASN A 979 -21.72 7.95 15.46
C ASN A 979 -22.95 7.10 15.85
N VAL A 980 -22.76 5.79 16.12
CA VAL A 980 -23.86 4.79 16.13
C VAL A 980 -24.23 4.32 17.54
N SER A 981 -25.41 4.75 18.00
CA SER A 981 -26.18 4.17 19.13
C SER A 981 -25.54 4.23 20.52
N ASP A 982 -26.37 4.28 21.55
CA ASP A 982 -25.99 4.32 22.98
C ASP A 982 -25.37 3.00 23.51
N LYS A 983 -24.76 2.21 22.62
CA LYS A 983 -24.28 0.83 22.85
C LYS A 983 -22.86 0.58 22.38
N ASP A 984 -22.37 1.33 21.38
CA ASP A 984 -21.07 1.09 20.72
C ASP A 984 -20.24 2.39 20.65
N ASP A 985 -19.35 2.61 21.63
CA ASP A 985 -18.42 3.75 21.64
C ASP A 985 -17.19 3.50 20.75
N TRP A 986 -17.15 4.17 19.60
CA TRP A 986 -16.04 4.13 18.65
C TRP A 986 -14.84 5.02 19.03
N ASN A 987 -14.86 5.63 20.23
CA ASN A 987 -13.86 6.58 20.73
C ASN A 987 -13.74 7.83 19.82
N THR A 988 -14.82 8.19 19.12
CA THR A 988 -14.90 9.33 18.20
C THR A 988 -15.90 10.39 18.65
N HIS A 989 -15.51 11.66 18.63
CA HIS A 989 -16.43 12.79 18.75
C HIS A 989 -16.61 13.43 17.37
N LEU A 990 -17.75 13.18 16.72
CA LEU A 990 -18.03 13.64 15.35
C LEU A 990 -19.16 14.67 15.35
N TYR A 991 -18.84 15.90 14.96
CA TYR A 991 -19.79 17.00 14.91
C TYR A 991 -20.05 17.46 13.47
N ILE A 992 -21.33 17.54 13.10
CA ILE A 992 -21.75 18.23 11.87
C ILE A 992 -21.48 19.73 12.06
N GLN A 993 -20.75 20.33 11.13
CA GLN A 993 -20.57 21.78 11.06
C GLN A 993 -21.63 22.37 10.13
N ASP A 994 -22.62 23.06 10.70
CA ASP A 994 -23.59 23.83 9.93
C ASP A 994 -23.01 25.20 9.60
N TRP A 995 -22.70 25.43 8.32
CA TRP A 995 -22.07 26.67 7.86
C TRP A 995 -23.08 27.83 7.77
N VAL A 996 -24.38 27.55 7.68
CA VAL A 996 -25.42 28.60 7.70
C VAL A 996 -25.56 29.12 9.12
N GLN A 997 -25.77 28.22 10.08
CA GLN A 997 -25.92 28.57 11.49
C GLN A 997 -24.65 29.23 12.06
N GLU A 998 -23.45 28.74 11.71
CA GLU A 998 -22.20 29.36 12.15
C GLU A 998 -21.98 30.74 11.52
N SER A 999 -22.43 30.97 10.27
CA SER A 999 -22.37 32.28 9.62
C SER A 999 -23.27 33.30 10.33
N GLU A 1000 -24.51 32.93 10.66
CA GLU A 1000 -25.45 33.77 11.44
C GLU A 1000 -24.89 34.13 12.82
N GLN A 1001 -24.20 33.20 13.47
CA GLN A 1001 -23.55 33.44 14.76
C GLN A 1001 -22.21 34.21 14.65
N GLY A 1002 -21.71 34.46 13.43
CA GLY A 1002 -20.42 35.12 13.18
C GLY A 1002 -19.20 34.27 13.57
N TYR A 1003 -19.32 32.94 13.47
CA TYR A 1003 -18.28 31.92 13.75
C TYR A 1003 -17.68 31.96 15.18
N LYS A 1004 -18.37 32.60 16.13
CA LYS A 1004 -17.89 32.84 17.52
C LYS A 1004 -17.53 31.57 18.30
N GLN A 1005 -18.08 30.42 17.92
CA GLN A 1005 -17.83 29.11 18.54
C GLN A 1005 -16.97 28.17 17.65
N SER A 1006 -16.25 28.72 16.67
CA SER A 1006 -15.55 27.95 15.63
C SER A 1006 -14.05 28.28 15.53
N ASN A 1007 -13.48 28.99 16.52
CA ASN A 1007 -12.05 29.30 16.60
C ASN A 1007 -11.22 28.01 16.51
N LEU A 1008 -10.12 28.03 15.75
CA LEU A 1008 -9.39 26.82 15.37
C LEU A 1008 -8.55 26.27 16.53
N GLU A 1009 -8.02 27.15 17.37
CA GLU A 1009 -7.21 26.83 18.53
C GLU A 1009 -8.00 26.17 19.68
N ASP A 1010 -9.30 26.47 19.80
CA ASP A 1010 -10.21 25.79 20.74
C ASP A 1010 -10.38 24.30 20.38
N GLN A 1011 -10.17 23.95 19.10
CA GLN A 1011 -10.30 22.58 18.62
C GLN A 1011 -9.04 21.71 18.85
N CYS A 1012 -7.95 22.26 19.41
CA CYS A 1012 -6.76 21.49 19.78
C CYS A 1012 -6.88 20.80 21.16
N THR A 1013 -8.03 20.91 21.82
CA THR A 1013 -8.39 20.32 23.12
C THR A 1013 -8.41 18.79 23.17
N HIS A 1014 -8.47 18.12 22.01
CA HIS A 1014 -8.50 16.66 21.89
C HIS A 1014 -7.12 16.10 21.56
N ARG A 1015 -6.77 14.92 22.10
CA ARG A 1015 -5.48 14.23 21.83
C ARG A 1015 -5.36 13.78 20.38
N TYR A 1016 -6.48 13.50 19.72
CA TYR A 1016 -6.54 12.99 18.35
C TYR A 1016 -7.49 13.84 17.50
N LYS A 1017 -7.12 14.09 16.25
CA LYS A 1017 -7.88 14.87 15.27
C LYS A 1017 -8.05 14.07 13.99
N ILE A 1018 -9.22 14.06 13.37
CA ILE A 1018 -9.45 13.34 12.10
C ILE A 1018 -9.34 14.33 10.93
N TYR A 1019 -8.61 13.94 9.89
CA TYR A 1019 -8.66 14.59 8.58
C TYR A 1019 -9.33 13.68 7.55
N ILE A 1020 -10.17 14.28 6.69
CA ILE A 1020 -10.85 13.61 5.59
C ILE A 1020 -11.10 14.60 4.45
N GLU A 1021 -10.91 14.13 3.21
CA GLU A 1021 -11.12 14.88 1.98
C GLU A 1021 -12.58 15.35 1.82
N GLY A 1022 -12.79 16.35 0.95
CA GLY A 1022 -14.11 16.84 0.52
C GLY A 1022 -14.41 16.38 -0.91
N TRP A 1023 -14.86 17.30 -1.78
CA TRP A 1023 -14.93 17.06 -3.23
C TRP A 1023 -13.56 16.75 -3.87
N ALA A 1024 -12.49 17.28 -3.23
CA ALA A 1024 -11.08 17.01 -3.46
C ALA A 1024 -10.31 17.18 -2.14
N TRP A 1025 -9.06 17.66 -2.19
CA TRP A 1025 -8.30 18.11 -1.01
C TRP A 1025 -9.10 19.12 -0.15
N SER A 1026 -8.82 19.17 1.17
CA SER A 1026 -9.50 20.04 2.13
C SER A 1026 -8.51 20.94 2.87
N VAL A 1027 -8.73 22.26 2.79
CA VAL A 1027 -7.90 23.34 3.39
C VAL A 1027 -7.68 23.17 4.91
N SER A 1028 -8.55 22.41 5.58
CA SER A 1028 -8.46 22.06 7.00
C SER A 1028 -7.16 21.33 7.39
N GLU A 1029 -6.41 20.77 6.44
CA GLU A 1029 -5.22 19.95 6.68
C GLU A 1029 -4.16 20.69 7.51
N LYS A 1030 -3.72 21.89 7.06
CA LYS A 1030 -2.68 22.66 7.76
C LYS A 1030 -3.09 23.11 9.17
N TYR A 1031 -4.37 23.41 9.37
CA TYR A 1031 -4.89 23.82 10.68
C TYR A 1031 -5.00 22.66 11.66
N ILE A 1032 -5.42 21.49 11.19
CA ILE A 1032 -5.48 20.26 12.00
C ILE A 1032 -4.06 19.83 12.42
N LEU A 1033 -3.11 19.83 11.47
CA LEU A 1033 -1.71 19.49 11.71
C LEU A 1033 -0.96 20.54 12.56
N ALA A 1034 -1.52 21.74 12.77
CA ALA A 1034 -0.93 22.76 13.66
C ALA A 1034 -1.18 22.48 15.15
N CYS A 1035 -2.19 21.67 15.50
CA CYS A 1035 -2.36 21.19 16.87
C CYS A 1035 -1.23 20.19 17.23
N ASP A 1036 -0.74 20.19 18.47
CA ASP A 1036 0.13 19.12 19.02
C ASP A 1036 -0.62 17.77 19.23
N SER A 1037 -1.67 17.54 18.43
CA SER A 1037 -2.58 16.41 18.52
C SER A 1037 -2.25 15.40 17.42
N VAL A 1038 -2.44 14.12 17.70
CA VAL A 1038 -2.24 13.03 16.73
C VAL A 1038 -3.29 13.14 15.62
N THR A 1039 -2.83 13.47 14.41
CA THR A 1039 -3.72 13.61 13.26
C THR A 1039 -3.89 12.27 12.54
N LEU A 1040 -5.15 11.83 12.47
CA LEU A 1040 -5.62 10.62 11.80
C LEU A 1040 -6.02 11.01 10.36
N LEU A 1041 -5.07 10.89 9.43
CA LEU A 1041 -5.24 11.20 8.00
C LEU A 1041 -5.90 10.02 7.26
N ILE A 1042 -7.23 10.02 7.06
CA ILE A 1042 -7.88 9.07 6.14
C ILE A 1042 -7.28 9.27 4.74
N ARG A 1043 -6.90 8.19 4.02
CA ARG A 1043 -5.92 8.30 2.91
C ARG A 1043 -6.33 9.36 1.90
N PRO A 1044 -5.54 10.44 1.73
CA PRO A 1044 -5.81 11.42 0.70
C PRO A 1044 -5.43 10.87 -0.67
N HIS A 1045 -6.28 11.13 -1.65
CA HIS A 1045 -6.05 10.90 -3.08
C HIS A 1045 -5.33 12.11 -3.71
N TYR A 1046 -5.62 13.31 -3.19
CA TYR A 1046 -5.07 14.58 -3.63
C TYR A 1046 -3.90 15.04 -2.74
N TYR A 1047 -3.16 16.06 -3.18
CA TYR A 1047 -2.12 16.71 -2.38
C TYR A 1047 -2.00 18.21 -2.69
N ASP A 1048 -1.67 18.99 -1.67
CA ASP A 1048 -1.15 20.36 -1.78
C ASP A 1048 0.40 20.40 -1.93
N PHE A 1049 0.96 21.61 -1.91
CA PHE A 1049 2.38 21.88 -2.13
C PHE A 1049 3.33 21.41 -1.01
N PHE A 1050 2.86 21.27 0.24
CA PHE A 1050 3.67 20.87 1.39
C PHE A 1050 3.37 19.43 1.85
N ILE A 1051 2.12 18.99 1.80
CA ILE A 1051 1.71 17.65 2.26
C ILE A 1051 2.31 16.55 1.37
N ARG A 1052 2.56 16.84 0.10
CA ARG A 1052 3.33 15.96 -0.80
C ARG A 1052 4.76 15.76 -0.31
N GLY A 1053 5.33 16.71 0.42
CA GLY A 1053 6.64 16.67 1.09
C GLY A 1053 6.61 16.26 2.57
N MET A 1054 5.43 16.01 3.14
CA MET A 1054 5.28 15.40 4.47
C MET A 1054 5.32 13.87 4.40
N ALA A 1055 6.00 13.22 5.35
CA ALA A 1055 6.47 11.86 5.14
C ALA A 1055 6.29 10.83 6.26
N GLN A 1056 6.35 11.16 7.56
CA GLN A 1056 6.68 10.13 8.58
C GLN A 1056 6.29 10.28 10.06
N ALA A 1057 6.66 11.36 10.75
CA ALA A 1057 6.45 11.46 12.19
C ALA A 1057 4.96 11.73 12.54
N ILE A 1058 4.61 11.69 13.85
CA ILE A 1058 3.21 11.71 14.31
C ILE A 1058 3.03 12.51 15.62
N GLY A 1059 2.02 13.39 15.70
CA GLY A 1059 1.45 13.91 16.95
C GLY A 1059 1.81 15.37 17.25
N GLU A 1060 2.41 15.61 18.43
CA GLU A 1060 3.18 16.83 18.70
C GLU A 1060 4.00 17.22 17.46
N ALA A 1061 4.57 16.19 16.83
CA ALA A 1061 5.43 16.26 15.68
C ALA A 1061 4.80 16.94 14.43
N ALA A 1062 3.48 17.04 14.27
CA ALA A 1062 2.89 17.73 13.12
C ALA A 1062 3.08 19.24 13.27
N SER A 1063 2.81 19.67 14.50
CA SER A 1063 2.72 21.05 14.93
C SER A 1063 4.00 21.82 14.60
N ASN A 1064 5.22 21.38 14.98
CA ASN A 1064 6.42 22.16 14.64
C ASN A 1064 6.99 21.93 13.22
N PHE A 1065 6.51 20.99 12.39
CA PHE A 1065 6.79 21.11 10.93
C PHE A 1065 5.97 22.28 10.40
N ILE A 1066 4.68 22.27 10.73
CA ILE A 1066 3.72 23.32 10.38
C ILE A 1066 4.13 24.69 10.95
N GLN A 1067 4.76 24.75 12.14
CA GLN A 1067 5.19 26.01 12.76
C GLN A 1067 6.58 26.51 12.33
N GLU A 1068 7.52 25.62 11.97
CA GLU A 1068 8.91 26.01 11.62
C GLU A 1068 9.16 26.00 10.11
N ASP A 1069 8.67 24.99 9.39
CA ASP A 1069 8.92 24.78 7.95
C ASP A 1069 7.78 25.29 7.04
N LEU A 1070 6.56 25.48 7.58
CA LEU A 1070 5.42 26.09 6.87
C LEU A 1070 5.10 27.53 7.34
N LYS A 1071 6.06 28.21 7.97
CA LYS A 1071 5.94 29.65 8.28
C LYS A 1071 5.98 30.52 7.02
N MET A 1072 5.40 31.74 7.09
CA MET A 1072 5.24 32.62 5.93
C MET A 1072 6.53 32.90 5.15
N ASP A 1073 7.68 33.04 5.82
CA ASP A 1073 8.99 33.23 5.17
C ASP A 1073 9.24 32.16 4.10
N TYR A 1074 8.99 30.89 4.45
CA TYR A 1074 9.16 29.75 3.55
C TYR A 1074 7.99 29.57 2.57
N VAL A 1075 6.78 30.04 2.90
CA VAL A 1075 5.68 30.10 1.92
C VAL A 1075 6.06 31.07 0.79
N TYR A 1076 6.61 32.24 1.12
CA TYR A 1076 7.10 33.20 0.12
C TYR A 1076 8.34 32.68 -0.63
N ASP A 1077 9.34 32.11 0.05
CA ASP A 1077 10.47 31.48 -0.64
C ASP A 1077 10.00 30.37 -1.62
N TYR A 1078 8.97 29.57 -1.25
CA TYR A 1078 8.43 28.52 -2.13
C TYR A 1078 7.79 29.13 -3.39
N MET A 1079 6.97 30.16 -3.23
CA MET A 1079 6.36 30.87 -4.36
C MET A 1079 7.41 31.56 -5.22
N PHE A 1080 8.46 32.15 -4.62
CA PHE A 1080 9.57 32.76 -5.34
C PHE A 1080 10.21 31.75 -6.29
N HIS A 1081 10.60 30.59 -5.76
CA HIS A 1081 11.26 29.55 -6.54
C HIS A 1081 10.33 28.89 -7.56
N LEU A 1082 9.06 28.65 -7.22
CA LEU A 1082 8.10 28.09 -8.17
C LEU A 1082 7.89 29.01 -9.38
N LEU A 1083 7.70 30.30 -9.14
CA LEU A 1083 7.50 31.30 -10.20
C LEU A 1083 8.78 31.54 -11.01
N ASN A 1084 9.94 31.58 -10.35
CA ASN A 1084 11.24 31.73 -11.02
C ASN A 1084 11.61 30.52 -11.90
N GLU A 1085 11.42 29.29 -11.43
CA GLU A 1085 11.65 28.09 -12.24
C GLU A 1085 10.60 27.95 -13.36
N TYR A 1086 9.36 28.37 -13.14
CA TYR A 1086 8.32 28.42 -14.18
C TYR A 1086 8.66 29.40 -15.30
N ALA A 1087 9.08 30.62 -14.95
CA ALA A 1087 9.44 31.67 -15.91
C ALA A 1087 10.55 31.23 -16.88
N LYS A 1088 11.56 30.51 -16.38
CA LYS A 1088 12.67 29.96 -17.19
C LYS A 1088 12.21 28.98 -18.28
N LEU A 1089 10.99 28.44 -18.19
CA LEU A 1089 10.44 27.52 -19.19
C LEU A 1089 9.64 28.24 -20.29
N LEU A 1090 9.33 29.54 -20.14
CA LEU A 1090 8.57 30.30 -21.13
C LEU A 1090 9.39 30.51 -22.41
N LYS A 1091 8.89 29.99 -23.55
CA LYS A 1091 9.48 30.15 -24.89
C LYS A 1091 8.96 31.39 -25.63
N PHE A 1092 8.52 32.41 -24.89
CA PHE A 1092 8.01 33.67 -25.40
C PHE A 1092 8.21 34.74 -24.33
N LYS A 1093 8.40 36.01 -24.72
CA LYS A 1093 8.42 37.11 -23.76
C LYS A 1093 6.99 37.37 -23.27
N PRO A 1094 6.74 37.44 -21.94
CA PRO A 1094 5.47 37.89 -21.37
C PRO A 1094 5.07 39.28 -21.88
N SER A 1095 3.78 39.48 -22.06
CA SER A 1095 3.22 40.73 -22.57
C SER A 1095 1.87 40.97 -21.92
N VAL A 1096 1.66 42.17 -21.37
CA VAL A 1096 0.39 42.54 -20.72
C VAL A 1096 -0.75 42.45 -21.74
N PRO A 1097 -1.78 41.60 -21.53
CA PRO A 1097 -2.91 41.48 -22.46
C PRO A 1097 -3.73 42.76 -22.53
N GLN A 1098 -4.34 43.01 -23.68
CA GLN A 1098 -5.32 44.09 -23.82
C GLN A 1098 -6.53 43.81 -22.91
N GLY A 1099 -6.74 44.68 -21.92
CA GLY A 1099 -7.77 44.52 -20.87
C GLY A 1099 -7.26 44.01 -19.52
N ALA A 1100 -5.97 43.67 -19.39
CA ALA A 1100 -5.39 43.33 -18.08
C ALA A 1100 -5.14 44.58 -17.22
N VAL A 1101 -5.41 44.48 -15.92
CA VAL A 1101 -5.35 45.59 -14.95
C VAL A 1101 -4.09 45.47 -14.07
N GLU A 1102 -3.34 46.56 -13.86
CA GLU A 1102 -2.19 46.57 -12.93
C GLU A 1102 -2.69 46.35 -11.49
N LEU A 1103 -2.08 45.38 -10.80
CA LEU A 1103 -2.37 45.04 -9.40
C LEU A 1103 -1.22 45.42 -8.47
N CYS A 1104 -1.61 45.92 -7.31
CA CYS A 1104 -0.74 46.31 -6.20
C CYS A 1104 -1.49 46.20 -4.87
N SER A 1105 -0.75 46.17 -3.75
CA SER A 1105 -1.39 46.05 -2.43
C SER A 1105 -2.34 47.20 -2.13
N GLU A 1106 -2.07 48.39 -2.66
CA GLU A 1106 -2.99 49.52 -2.64
C GLU A 1106 -4.33 49.21 -3.34
N THR A 1107 -4.33 48.75 -4.60
CA THR A 1107 -5.56 48.41 -5.36
C THR A 1107 -6.44 47.35 -4.70
N MET A 1108 -5.87 46.51 -3.81
CA MET A 1108 -6.61 45.42 -3.17
C MET A 1108 -7.02 45.74 -1.73
N ALA A 1109 -6.12 46.25 -0.89
CA ALA A 1109 -6.40 46.47 0.53
C ALA A 1109 -7.10 47.80 0.82
N CYS A 1110 -6.80 48.88 0.09
CA CYS A 1110 -7.42 50.19 0.34
C CYS A 1110 -8.93 50.29 0.01
N PRO A 1111 -9.47 49.57 -1.00
CA PRO A 1111 -10.92 49.50 -1.22
C PRO A 1111 -11.61 48.34 -0.48
N ALA A 1112 -10.85 47.39 0.08
CA ALA A 1112 -11.40 46.35 0.95
C ALA A 1112 -11.97 46.95 2.24
N LYS A 1113 -12.82 46.19 2.94
CA LYS A 1113 -13.44 46.61 4.21
C LYS A 1113 -13.52 45.48 5.23
N GLY A 1114 -13.53 45.84 6.51
CA GLY A 1114 -13.85 44.90 7.60
C GLY A 1114 -12.88 43.72 7.65
N THR A 1115 -13.41 42.49 7.68
CA THR A 1115 -12.58 41.26 7.74
C THR A 1115 -11.62 41.14 6.57
N TRP A 1116 -12.00 41.60 5.36
CA TRP A 1116 -11.17 41.49 4.15
C TRP A 1116 -9.95 42.42 4.25
N GLU A 1117 -10.20 43.69 4.56
CA GLU A 1117 -9.19 44.72 4.83
C GLU A 1117 -8.25 44.30 5.96
N LYS A 1118 -8.84 43.84 7.08
CA LYS A 1118 -8.10 43.37 8.25
C LYS A 1118 -7.12 42.27 7.87
N PHE A 1119 -7.57 41.20 7.20
CA PHE A 1119 -6.71 40.06 6.88
C PHE A 1119 -5.64 40.41 5.83
N MET A 1120 -5.93 41.31 4.89
CA MET A 1120 -4.91 41.86 4.00
C MET A 1120 -3.84 42.65 4.78
N VAL A 1121 -4.22 43.62 5.61
CA VAL A 1121 -3.28 44.43 6.41
C VAL A 1121 -2.49 43.56 7.41
N GLU A 1122 -3.12 42.58 8.04
CA GLU A 1122 -2.53 41.65 9.01
C GLU A 1122 -1.56 40.64 8.36
N SER A 1123 -1.73 40.32 7.07
CA SER A 1123 -0.83 39.45 6.29
C SER A 1123 0.23 40.19 5.47
N MET A 1124 0.23 41.53 5.49
CA MET A 1124 1.03 42.37 4.62
C MET A 1124 2.54 42.28 4.92
N VAL A 1125 3.35 42.20 3.86
CA VAL A 1125 4.81 42.40 3.93
C VAL A 1125 5.12 43.89 4.07
N LYS A 1126 5.66 44.26 5.24
CA LYS A 1126 6.01 45.63 5.64
C LYS A 1126 7.34 46.11 5.06
N SER A 1127 8.33 45.24 4.90
CA SER A 1127 9.69 45.56 4.45
C SER A 1127 10.17 44.56 3.38
N PRO A 1128 10.95 44.98 2.36
CA PRO A 1128 11.73 44.07 1.53
C PRO A 1128 12.74 43.29 2.37
N SER A 1129 13.15 42.10 1.91
CA SER A 1129 14.19 41.33 2.60
C SER A 1129 15.60 41.71 2.16
N ASP A 1130 16.42 42.18 3.11
CA ASP A 1130 17.88 42.35 2.96
C ASP A 1130 18.60 40.99 2.77
N LEU A 1131 17.93 39.87 3.04
CA LEU A 1131 18.42 38.53 2.73
C LEU A 1131 18.05 38.11 1.31
N THR A 1132 18.86 37.23 0.72
CA THR A 1132 18.41 36.40 -0.41
C THR A 1132 17.34 35.39 0.05
N PRO A 1133 16.44 34.94 -0.84
CA PRO A 1133 15.63 33.74 -0.62
C PRO A 1133 16.48 32.56 -0.15
N CYS A 1134 15.90 31.62 0.59
CA CYS A 1134 16.62 30.38 0.93
C CYS A 1134 17.13 29.67 -0.33
N THR A 1135 18.25 28.95 -0.24
CA THR A 1135 18.80 28.23 -1.39
C THR A 1135 17.86 27.09 -1.79
N LEU A 1136 17.26 27.18 -2.99
CA LEU A 1136 16.39 26.15 -3.55
C LEU A 1136 17.12 24.79 -3.55
N PRO A 1137 16.66 23.80 -2.75
CA PRO A 1137 17.27 22.48 -2.77
C PRO A 1137 17.14 21.88 -4.18
N PRO A 1138 18.21 21.25 -4.71
CA PRO A 1138 18.21 20.74 -6.08
C PRO A 1138 17.06 19.75 -6.32
N PRO A 1139 16.62 19.59 -7.59
CA PRO A 1139 15.48 18.76 -7.97
C PRO A 1139 15.49 17.40 -7.29
N TYR A 1140 14.31 16.83 -7.07
CA TYR A 1140 14.24 15.41 -6.84
C TYR A 1140 14.78 14.64 -8.06
N ASP A 1141 16.09 14.35 -8.08
CA ASP A 1141 16.61 13.23 -8.87
C ASP A 1141 15.71 11.98 -8.68
N PRO A 1142 15.62 11.10 -9.69
CA PRO A 1142 14.69 9.97 -9.68
C PRO A 1142 14.79 9.11 -8.42
N SER A 1143 15.97 9.02 -7.81
CA SER A 1143 16.24 8.03 -6.79
C SER A 1143 15.95 8.50 -5.36
N SER A 1144 16.17 9.78 -5.02
CA SER A 1144 15.71 10.33 -3.71
C SER A 1144 14.25 10.75 -3.79
N LEU A 1145 13.69 10.86 -5.00
CA LEU A 1145 12.24 10.83 -5.21
C LEU A 1145 11.66 9.50 -4.70
N ARG A 1146 12.31 8.34 -4.97
CA ARG A 1146 11.97 7.12 -4.22
C ARG A 1146 12.24 7.30 -2.75
N GLY A 1147 13.47 7.63 -2.33
CA GLY A 1147 13.82 7.86 -0.92
C GLY A 1147 12.68 8.50 -0.10
N PHE A 1148 12.11 9.58 -0.64
CA PHE A 1148 10.89 10.20 -0.13
C PHE A 1148 9.60 9.35 -0.26
N LEU A 1149 9.11 9.07 -1.49
CA LEU A 1149 7.82 8.39 -1.75
C LEU A 1149 7.71 7.04 -1.05
N LYS A 1150 8.86 6.37 -0.97
CA LYS A 1150 9.11 5.19 -0.16
C LYS A 1150 8.65 5.36 1.27
N ARG A 1151 9.26 6.33 1.97
CA ARG A 1151 9.03 6.62 3.38
C ARG A 1151 7.58 6.97 3.56
N LYS A 1152 7.04 7.89 2.75
CA LYS A 1152 5.61 8.21 2.80
C LYS A 1152 4.75 6.96 2.71
N ASP A 1153 4.90 6.12 1.69
CA ASP A 1153 4.05 4.92 1.58
C ASP A 1153 4.40 3.79 2.63
N LYS A 1154 5.39 3.94 3.56
CA LYS A 1154 5.63 3.17 4.85
C LYS A 1154 5.48 3.95 6.15
N SER A 1155 5.02 5.17 6.08
CA SER A 1155 4.35 5.81 7.21
C SER A 1155 2.85 5.59 7.05
N ILE A 1156 2.43 5.65 5.79
CA ILE A 1156 1.24 4.99 5.25
C ILE A 1156 1.27 3.53 5.65
N LYS A 1157 2.21 2.72 5.12
CA LYS A 1157 2.63 1.41 5.65
C LYS A 1157 3.27 1.47 7.06
N GLN A 1158 2.65 2.17 8.02
CA GLN A 1158 2.87 1.99 9.46
C GLN A 1158 1.59 2.18 10.31
N VAL A 1159 0.58 2.96 9.88
CA VAL A 1159 -0.59 3.31 10.72
C VAL A 1159 -1.67 2.21 10.76
N GLU A 1160 -2.10 1.69 9.61
CA GLU A 1160 -2.61 0.31 9.58
C GLU A 1160 -1.45 -0.72 9.76
N MET A 1161 -0.49 -0.45 10.66
CA MET A 1161 0.13 -1.47 11.49
C MET A 1161 -0.19 -1.43 12.98
N TRP A 1162 -0.85 -0.38 13.49
CA TRP A 1162 -1.37 -0.29 14.86
C TRP A 1162 -2.89 -0.51 14.98
N GLU A 1163 -3.71 0.06 14.08
CA GLU A 1163 -5.19 0.01 14.15
C GLU A 1163 -5.76 -1.39 14.42
N ASN A 1164 -5.37 -2.34 13.59
CA ASN A 1164 -5.90 -3.68 13.59
C ASN A 1164 -5.31 -4.57 14.68
N GLN A 1165 -4.15 -4.24 15.27
CA GLN A 1165 -3.53 -4.87 16.43
C GLN A 1165 -4.42 -4.62 17.62
N TYR A 1166 -4.83 -3.36 17.75
CA TYR A 1166 -5.88 -2.92 18.63
C TYR A 1166 -7.18 -3.70 18.35
N TRP A 1167 -7.70 -3.77 17.12
CA TRP A 1167 -8.90 -4.58 16.82
C TRP A 1167 -8.73 -6.07 17.18
N LYS A 1168 -7.55 -6.69 16.94
CA LYS A 1168 -7.24 -8.08 17.30
C LYS A 1168 -7.33 -8.34 18.80
N ASN A 1169 -6.88 -7.34 19.57
CA ASN A 1169 -6.78 -7.39 21.02
C ASN A 1169 -8.10 -6.94 21.69
N LEU A 1170 -8.88 -6.08 21.04
CA LEU A 1170 -10.23 -5.69 21.45
C LEU A 1170 -11.20 -6.85 21.27
N ASN A 1171 -11.20 -7.46 20.07
CA ASN A 1171 -11.94 -8.68 19.77
C ASN A 1171 -11.65 -9.76 20.82
N LYS A 1172 -10.37 -10.08 21.08
CA LYS A 1172 -9.92 -11.03 22.11
C LYS A 1172 -10.47 -10.80 23.53
N LYS A 1173 -11.01 -9.62 23.85
CA LYS A 1173 -11.61 -9.26 25.14
C LYS A 1173 -13.14 -9.40 25.18
N GLN A 1174 -13.78 -9.70 24.05
CA GLN A 1174 -15.23 -9.91 23.90
C GLN A 1174 -15.62 -11.39 23.74
#